data_AF-A0A507C767-F1
#
_entry.id   AF-A0A507C767-F1
#
_cell.length_a   1.000
_cell.length_b   1.000
_cell.length_c   1.000
_cell.angle_alpha   90.00
_cell.angle_beta   90.00
_cell.angle_gamma   90.00
#
_symmetry.space_group_name_H-M   'P 1'
#
loop_
_entity.id
_entity.type
_entity.pdbx_description
1 polymer ?
#
loop_
_entity_poly.entity_id
_entity_poly.type
_entity_poly.pdbx_seq_one_letter_code
_entity_poly.pdbx_strand_id
1 'polypeptide(L)'
;MSSPNRRKREPSAVSAHLRGRTIIHIDLDCFYVMVEHIRLNIPKDRPLCVLQWNGLIAVNYAARAAGIRRHSSPAEAKELCPEVEFVHVATYATGETVARYHDSPDPKTHKVSLDVYRAASKNVFNIFKRYAAMYDAKLERASIDEAYFDVSDEVNKRILDQEWRDVDVERGPLVKWDGAGFLYGVDPQPESRGWQDVQLALAADVALEIRTAVTTELGYTLSAGIAQNKTLAKLCSSQNKPNKQTVMRPSEVEAFMKDMPFNKIRGLGGKLGEVIESEFENVETAGELWKYSEVELKQKLGDDIGVWLYDICRGTCHVSVNPRTEQKGMQACKSLRPPVRNDDKLRDWVGVLAAELWPKTFTLNISTGAQKSRSKSCPFPIRHIVNSPDVLLEKAMDLLKSDHKFPCFRIAIGAQGLIKEETDNRAITNFFKPQTSVEEDEEMKTTDEKRDPTVTKCDKCNKLIPIVDVEEHNDWHFAMSIHSTERSSSITTNQMKSASKRTATQSGGSSSSSASKKKKNSKIVSSETNNKIKKYLGYQHVSQVLGCDMKFTVFLPLSTSTSKCPAVYFLSGLTCTDENFPTKSTAFGVASDHQIALISPDTSPRGVPIPGDSETWSFGVSAGFYLDATKEPWSKNYKMYSYIVDELYKLVLQELPIDADKISIMGHSMGGHGALTIGLKNPDKFKSISAFSPVSNPTKTPWGIHAFKNYLGEEDQAAWKEYDSCEVVAKYSGPLRNILIDQGTEDSFLEKELKPENFAKACEGNKNVNVDMRMQEGYDHSYWFIQTFIEEHLDFHIVNLTM
;
A
#
# COMPACT_ATOMS: atom_id res chain seq x y z
N MET A 1 -38.40 38.08 33.02
CA MET A 1 -38.72 36.98 32.10
C MET A 1 -37.41 36.37 31.64
N SER A 2 -37.22 35.07 31.83
CA SER A 2 -36.00 34.34 31.47
C SER A 2 -36.41 32.93 31.02
N SER A 3 -35.80 32.43 29.94
CA SER A 3 -36.25 31.20 29.29
C SER A 3 -36.06 29.95 30.16
N PRO A 4 -36.99 28.97 30.12
CA PRO A 4 -36.84 27.73 30.88
C PRO A 4 -35.69 26.85 30.35
N ASN A 5 -35.06 26.12 31.26
CA ASN A 5 -33.90 25.27 31.00
C ASN A 5 -34.12 24.28 29.85
N ARG A 6 -33.16 24.20 28.92
CA ARG A 6 -32.88 22.96 28.17
C ARG A 6 -32.39 21.91 29.17
N ARG A 7 -33.31 21.10 29.73
CA ARG A 7 -32.93 19.85 30.41
C ARG A 7 -32.18 18.97 29.41
N LYS A 8 -31.08 18.35 29.84
CA LYS A 8 -30.53 17.18 29.13
C LYS A 8 -31.65 16.13 29.07
N ARG A 9 -31.97 15.61 27.88
CA ARG A 9 -32.92 14.51 27.74
C ARG A 9 -32.29 13.25 28.32
N GLU A 10 -33.02 12.53 29.16
CA GLU A 10 -32.67 11.15 29.52
C GLU A 10 -32.83 10.25 28.29
N PRO A 11 -32.12 9.11 28.20
CA PRO A 11 -32.37 8.11 27.17
C PRO A 11 -33.83 7.64 27.25
N SER A 12 -34.57 7.70 26.13
CA SER A 12 -35.94 7.19 26.10
C SER A 12 -35.94 5.67 26.31
N ALA A 13 -36.99 5.12 26.93
CA ALA A 13 -37.14 3.68 27.12
C ALA A 13 -37.12 2.87 25.81
N VAL A 14 -37.48 3.52 24.68
CA VAL A 14 -37.32 3.00 23.31
C VAL A 14 -35.85 2.66 23.02
N SER A 15 -34.90 3.52 23.40
CA SER A 15 -33.47 3.35 23.10
C SER A 15 -32.87 2.03 23.63
N ALA A 16 -33.39 1.51 24.75
CA ALA A 16 -32.96 0.23 25.31
C ALA A 16 -33.23 -0.97 24.37
N HIS A 17 -34.20 -0.84 23.48
CA HIS A 17 -34.68 -1.87 22.55
C HIS A 17 -34.01 -1.81 21.15
N LEU A 18 -33.36 -0.70 20.80
CA LEU A 18 -32.80 -0.43 19.46
C LEU A 18 -31.43 -1.08 19.20
N ARG A 19 -31.23 -2.31 19.72
CA ARG A 19 -29.95 -3.06 19.64
C ARG A 19 -29.78 -3.90 18.37
N GLY A 20 -30.82 -3.99 17.54
CA GLY A 20 -30.75 -4.70 16.27
C GLY A 20 -29.88 -3.95 15.27
N ARG A 21 -29.01 -4.66 14.53
CA ARG A 21 -28.38 -4.12 13.32
C ARG A 21 -29.39 -4.11 12.18
N THR A 22 -29.24 -3.20 11.23
CA THR A 22 -30.10 -3.09 10.06
C THR A 22 -29.24 -2.89 8.81
N ILE A 23 -29.18 -3.94 7.99
CA ILE A 23 -28.26 -4.05 6.85
C ILE A 23 -29.06 -4.10 5.55
N ILE A 24 -28.67 -3.24 4.60
CA ILE A 24 -29.18 -3.26 3.23
C ILE A 24 -28.08 -3.85 2.33
N HIS A 25 -28.38 -4.91 1.57
CA HIS A 25 -27.57 -5.35 0.44
C HIS A 25 -28.19 -4.83 -0.86
N ILE A 26 -27.34 -4.36 -1.78
CA ILE A 26 -27.73 -3.74 -3.05
C ILE A 26 -26.98 -4.44 -4.19
N ASP A 27 -27.71 -4.73 -5.28
CA ASP A 27 -27.26 -5.64 -6.35
C ASP A 27 -27.84 -5.19 -7.71
N LEU A 28 -26.97 -4.71 -8.62
CA LEU A 28 -27.35 -4.11 -9.91
C LEU A 28 -27.91 -5.16 -10.90
N ASP A 29 -29.09 -4.86 -11.46
CA ASP A 29 -29.80 -5.78 -12.34
C ASP A 29 -29.02 -6.09 -13.62
N CYS A 30 -28.64 -7.35 -13.80
CA CYS A 30 -27.92 -7.85 -14.99
C CYS A 30 -26.79 -6.92 -15.47
N PHE A 31 -26.08 -6.28 -14.53
CA PHE A 31 -25.37 -5.01 -14.67
C PHE A 31 -24.74 -4.70 -16.05
N TYR A 32 -23.90 -5.58 -16.60
CA TYR A 32 -23.21 -5.31 -17.88
C TYR A 32 -24.18 -5.11 -19.04
N VAL A 33 -25.33 -5.80 -19.05
CA VAL A 33 -26.36 -5.63 -20.08
C VAL A 33 -27.04 -4.27 -19.96
N MET A 34 -27.22 -3.74 -18.75
CA MET A 34 -27.73 -2.38 -18.57
C MET A 34 -26.75 -1.31 -19.04
N VAL A 35 -25.44 -1.53 -18.83
CA VAL A 35 -24.40 -0.64 -19.36
C VAL A 35 -24.43 -0.60 -20.90
N GLU A 36 -24.59 -1.75 -21.56
CA GLU A 36 -24.74 -1.79 -23.02
C GLU A 36 -26.08 -1.20 -23.51
N HIS A 37 -27.21 -1.48 -22.82
CA HIS A 37 -28.51 -0.85 -23.11
C HIS A 37 -28.41 0.68 -23.09
N ILE A 38 -27.79 1.26 -22.06
CA ILE A 38 -27.61 2.71 -21.93
C ILE A 38 -26.61 3.25 -22.98
N ARG A 39 -25.48 2.55 -23.21
CA ARG A 39 -24.45 2.99 -24.17
C ARG A 39 -24.93 2.97 -25.63
N LEU A 40 -25.79 2.01 -25.98
CA LEU A 40 -26.32 1.83 -27.34
C LEU A 40 -27.74 2.43 -27.51
N ASN A 41 -28.33 2.98 -26.45
CA ASN A 41 -29.71 3.46 -26.41
C ASN A 41 -30.74 2.38 -26.84
N ILE A 42 -30.54 1.15 -26.38
CA ILE A 42 -31.44 0.01 -26.62
C ILE A 42 -32.51 -0.04 -25.50
N PRO A 43 -33.78 -0.29 -25.82
CA PRO A 43 -34.83 -0.48 -24.82
C PRO A 43 -34.57 -1.69 -23.90
N LYS A 44 -34.66 -1.48 -22.58
CA LYS A 44 -34.29 -2.44 -21.52
C LYS A 44 -35.04 -3.79 -21.60
N ASP A 45 -36.22 -3.76 -22.19
CA ASP A 45 -37.15 -4.87 -22.44
C ASP A 45 -36.76 -5.74 -23.63
N ARG A 46 -35.87 -5.29 -24.53
CA ARG A 46 -35.34 -6.15 -25.59
C ARG A 46 -34.44 -7.26 -25.03
N PRO A 47 -34.57 -8.51 -25.49
CA PRO A 47 -33.62 -9.58 -25.17
C PRO A 47 -32.20 -9.21 -25.61
N LEU A 48 -31.31 -9.00 -24.64
CA LEU A 48 -29.92 -8.57 -24.89
C LEU A 48 -28.95 -9.40 -24.04
N CYS A 49 -27.85 -9.81 -24.67
CA CYS A 49 -26.80 -10.62 -24.07
C CYS A 49 -25.42 -9.99 -24.29
N VAL A 50 -24.59 -9.96 -23.23
CA VAL A 50 -23.21 -9.47 -23.31
C VAL A 50 -22.23 -10.64 -23.44
N LEU A 51 -21.39 -10.60 -24.47
CA LEU A 51 -20.43 -11.64 -24.84
C LEU A 51 -19.01 -11.33 -24.39
N GLN A 52 -18.31 -12.35 -23.87
CA GLN A 52 -16.85 -12.43 -23.80
C GLN A 52 -16.43 -13.65 -24.63
N TRP A 53 -15.89 -13.39 -25.81
CA TRP A 53 -15.71 -14.38 -26.87
C TRP A 53 -17.05 -15.08 -27.14
N ASN A 54 -17.10 -16.41 -27.19
CA ASN A 54 -18.32 -17.17 -27.42
C ASN A 54 -19.14 -17.43 -26.13
N GLY A 55 -18.81 -16.79 -24.99
CA GLY A 55 -19.49 -17.01 -23.70
C GLY A 55 -20.37 -15.82 -23.29
N LEU A 56 -21.63 -16.10 -22.91
CA LEU A 56 -22.57 -15.10 -22.39
C LEU A 56 -22.20 -14.70 -20.95
N ILE A 57 -21.55 -13.56 -20.75
CA ILE A 57 -21.14 -13.14 -19.39
C ILE A 57 -22.24 -12.41 -18.62
N ALA A 58 -23.24 -11.86 -19.30
CA ALA A 58 -24.46 -11.33 -18.70
C ALA A 58 -25.65 -11.45 -19.66
N VAL A 59 -26.84 -11.66 -19.09
CA VAL A 59 -28.12 -11.90 -19.80
C VAL A 59 -29.21 -11.12 -19.08
N ASN A 60 -30.00 -10.29 -19.76
CA ASN A 60 -31.10 -9.54 -19.13
C ASN A 60 -32.35 -10.40 -18.91
N TYR A 61 -33.32 -9.85 -18.19
CA TYR A 61 -34.51 -10.60 -17.76
C TYR A 61 -35.44 -10.98 -18.92
N ALA A 62 -35.47 -10.19 -20.00
CA ALA A 62 -36.18 -10.55 -21.24
C ALA A 62 -35.57 -11.80 -21.90
N ALA A 63 -34.24 -11.83 -22.09
CA ALA A 63 -33.55 -13.01 -22.61
C ALA A 63 -33.69 -14.23 -21.67
N ARG A 64 -33.70 -14.03 -20.35
CA ARG A 64 -33.96 -15.12 -19.37
C ARG A 64 -35.38 -15.66 -19.44
N ALA A 65 -36.38 -14.84 -19.78
CA ALA A 65 -37.76 -15.28 -19.94
C ALA A 65 -37.91 -16.25 -21.13
N ALA A 66 -37.11 -16.06 -22.19
CA ALA A 66 -36.94 -17.02 -23.28
C ALA A 66 -36.05 -18.23 -22.91
N GLY A 67 -35.69 -18.41 -21.64
CA GLY A 67 -34.92 -19.55 -21.13
C GLY A 67 -33.39 -19.43 -21.23
N ILE A 68 -32.85 -18.34 -21.81
CA ILE A 68 -31.40 -18.17 -22.01
C ILE A 68 -30.66 -18.07 -20.66
N ARG A 69 -29.57 -18.83 -20.53
CA ARG A 69 -28.74 -18.87 -19.31
C ARG A 69 -27.33 -18.35 -19.60
N ARG A 70 -26.61 -17.96 -18.53
CA ARG A 70 -25.20 -17.49 -18.59
C ARG A 70 -24.20 -18.51 -19.19
N HIS A 71 -24.62 -19.76 -19.34
CA HIS A 71 -23.78 -20.83 -19.90
C HIS A 71 -24.29 -21.38 -21.24
N SER A 72 -25.39 -20.83 -21.77
CA SER A 72 -25.84 -21.14 -23.13
C SER A 72 -24.84 -20.65 -24.18
N SER A 73 -24.73 -21.33 -25.31
CA SER A 73 -23.98 -20.80 -26.45
C SER A 73 -24.79 -19.72 -27.20
N PRO A 74 -24.14 -18.87 -28.03
CA PRO A 74 -24.85 -17.89 -28.86
C PRO A 74 -25.78 -18.55 -29.91
N ALA A 75 -25.53 -19.81 -30.28
CA ALA A 75 -26.40 -20.57 -31.18
C ALA A 75 -27.68 -20.98 -30.45
N GLU A 76 -27.57 -21.68 -29.31
CA GLU A 76 -28.71 -22.05 -28.44
C GLU A 76 -29.55 -20.82 -28.07
N ALA A 77 -28.90 -19.70 -27.73
CA ALA A 77 -29.59 -18.46 -27.39
C ALA A 77 -30.38 -17.88 -28.57
N LYS A 78 -29.92 -18.07 -29.81
CA LYS A 78 -30.61 -17.61 -31.03
C LYS A 78 -31.70 -18.59 -31.49
N GLU A 79 -31.58 -19.87 -31.15
CA GLU A 79 -32.64 -20.89 -31.30
C GLU A 79 -33.80 -20.65 -30.31
N LEU A 80 -33.47 -20.31 -29.06
CA LEU A 80 -34.44 -19.98 -28.01
C LEU A 80 -35.13 -18.62 -28.21
N CYS A 81 -34.44 -17.66 -28.80
CA CYS A 81 -34.90 -16.28 -28.97
C CYS A 81 -34.34 -15.69 -30.28
N PRO A 82 -35.01 -15.88 -31.42
CA PRO A 82 -34.55 -15.40 -32.73
C PRO A 82 -34.30 -13.89 -32.79
N GLU A 83 -34.95 -13.11 -31.93
CA GLU A 83 -34.80 -11.67 -31.77
C GLU A 83 -33.64 -11.25 -30.86
N VAL A 84 -32.95 -12.16 -30.15
CA VAL A 84 -31.92 -11.77 -29.18
C VAL A 84 -30.75 -11.02 -29.83
N GLU A 85 -30.41 -9.88 -29.24
CA GLU A 85 -29.26 -9.07 -29.63
C GLU A 85 -28.02 -9.49 -28.81
N PHE A 86 -26.84 -9.46 -29.46
CA PHE A 86 -25.56 -9.81 -28.83
C PHE A 86 -24.58 -8.64 -28.93
N VAL A 87 -24.00 -8.24 -27.79
CA VAL A 87 -22.97 -7.19 -27.74
C VAL A 87 -21.71 -7.76 -27.10
N HIS A 88 -20.60 -7.77 -27.84
CA HIS A 88 -19.32 -8.17 -27.28
C HIS A 88 -18.71 -7.03 -26.46
N VAL A 89 -18.07 -7.36 -25.34
CA VAL A 89 -17.35 -6.35 -24.52
C VAL A 89 -16.24 -5.67 -25.33
N ALA A 90 -15.86 -4.45 -24.93
CA ALA A 90 -14.73 -3.74 -25.52
C ALA A 90 -13.43 -4.58 -25.47
N THR A 91 -12.53 -4.38 -26.42
CA THR A 91 -11.28 -5.11 -26.59
C THR A 91 -10.13 -4.19 -26.98
N TYR A 92 -8.93 -4.53 -26.53
CA TYR A 92 -7.67 -4.07 -27.11
C TYR A 92 -7.27 -5.05 -28.21
N ALA A 93 -6.96 -4.59 -29.42
CA ALA A 93 -6.23 -5.39 -30.41
C ALA A 93 -4.73 -5.47 -30.07
N THR A 94 -4.01 -6.37 -30.73
CA THR A 94 -2.55 -6.50 -30.55
C THR A 94 -1.85 -5.21 -31.02
N GLY A 95 -1.14 -4.54 -30.12
CA GLY A 95 -0.49 -3.25 -30.38
C GLY A 95 -1.34 -2.01 -30.08
N GLU A 96 -2.61 -2.16 -29.67
CA GLU A 96 -3.41 -1.02 -29.19
C GLU A 96 -3.20 -0.71 -27.72
N THR A 97 -3.18 0.58 -27.39
CA THR A 97 -3.10 1.10 -26.01
C THR A 97 -4.47 1.53 -25.45
N VAL A 98 -5.55 1.48 -26.24
CA VAL A 98 -6.89 1.93 -25.85
C VAL A 98 -7.92 0.88 -26.27
N ALA A 99 -8.81 0.49 -25.35
CA ALA A 99 -9.86 -0.48 -25.65
C ALA A 99 -10.98 0.13 -26.51
N ARG A 100 -11.47 -0.64 -27.49
CA ARG A 100 -12.54 -0.26 -28.42
C ARG A 100 -13.55 -1.38 -28.60
N TYR A 101 -14.77 -1.04 -28.98
CA TYR A 101 -15.70 -2.05 -29.51
C TYR A 101 -15.28 -2.38 -30.94
N HIS A 102 -15.09 -3.66 -31.23
CA HIS A 102 -14.63 -4.18 -32.51
C HIS A 102 -15.72 -5.10 -33.09
N ASP A 103 -15.94 -5.05 -34.40
CA ASP A 103 -17.02 -5.80 -35.06
C ASP A 103 -16.77 -7.33 -35.12
N SER A 104 -15.51 -7.78 -34.96
CA SER A 104 -15.13 -9.20 -35.02
C SER A 104 -13.86 -9.51 -34.20
N PRO A 105 -13.95 -9.48 -32.85
CA PRO A 105 -12.79 -9.64 -31.98
C PRO A 105 -12.38 -11.12 -31.79
N ASP A 106 -11.28 -11.56 -32.43
CA ASP A 106 -10.73 -12.91 -32.24
C ASP A 106 -9.88 -13.01 -30.96
N PRO A 107 -10.10 -14.00 -30.05
CA PRO A 107 -9.25 -14.24 -28.88
C PRO A 107 -7.78 -14.55 -29.19
N LYS A 108 -7.39 -14.81 -30.44
CA LYS A 108 -5.99 -14.95 -30.89
C LYS A 108 -5.27 -13.60 -31.04
N THR A 109 -6.00 -12.51 -31.25
CA THR A 109 -5.44 -11.18 -31.62
C THR A 109 -5.94 -10.04 -30.74
N HIS A 110 -6.99 -10.26 -29.94
CA HIS A 110 -7.55 -9.25 -29.03
C HIS A 110 -7.46 -9.67 -27.55
N LYS A 111 -7.57 -8.70 -26.63
CA LYS A 111 -7.84 -8.92 -25.20
C LYS A 111 -9.08 -8.12 -24.80
N VAL A 112 -10.04 -8.76 -24.12
CA VAL A 112 -11.19 -8.07 -23.51
C VAL A 112 -10.80 -7.06 -22.43
N SER A 113 -11.41 -5.89 -22.51
CA SER A 113 -11.46 -4.85 -21.48
C SER A 113 -12.80 -4.97 -20.72
N LEU A 114 -12.82 -4.52 -19.46
CA LEU A 114 -14.04 -4.36 -18.67
C LEU A 114 -14.20 -2.92 -18.17
N ASP A 115 -13.45 -1.98 -18.75
CA ASP A 115 -13.26 -0.63 -18.21
C ASP A 115 -14.51 0.24 -18.31
N VAL A 116 -15.35 0.01 -19.32
CA VAL A 116 -16.68 0.61 -19.44
C VAL A 116 -17.56 0.23 -18.23
N TYR A 117 -17.57 -1.04 -17.83
CA TYR A 117 -18.33 -1.51 -16.66
C TYR A 117 -17.68 -1.05 -15.34
N ARG A 118 -16.34 -0.97 -15.27
CA ARG A 118 -15.61 -0.40 -14.12
C ARG A 118 -15.94 1.10 -13.92
N ALA A 119 -16.06 1.86 -15.02
CA ALA A 119 -16.44 3.27 -14.99
C ALA A 119 -17.91 3.48 -14.62
N ALA A 120 -18.83 2.72 -15.22
CA ALA A 120 -20.25 2.73 -14.83
C ALA A 120 -20.43 2.39 -13.34
N SER A 121 -19.70 1.37 -12.86
CA SER A 121 -19.66 1.00 -11.43
C SER A 121 -19.15 2.14 -10.56
N LYS A 122 -18.05 2.82 -10.93
CA LYS A 122 -17.54 3.99 -10.22
C LYS A 122 -18.61 5.08 -10.06
N ASN A 123 -19.40 5.34 -11.09
CA ASN A 123 -20.48 6.35 -11.04
C ASN A 123 -21.59 5.94 -10.08
N VAL A 124 -22.05 4.69 -10.10
CA VAL A 124 -23.03 4.17 -9.13
C VAL A 124 -22.48 4.23 -7.70
N PHE A 125 -21.21 3.85 -7.49
CA PHE A 125 -20.56 3.94 -6.19
C PHE A 125 -20.33 5.38 -5.69
N ASN A 126 -20.32 6.39 -6.56
CA ASN A 126 -20.33 7.80 -6.13
C ASN A 126 -21.70 8.18 -5.51
N ILE A 127 -22.82 7.73 -6.10
CA ILE A 127 -24.16 7.88 -5.50
C ILE A 127 -24.22 7.14 -4.15
N PHE A 128 -23.73 5.90 -4.09
CA PHE A 128 -23.67 5.16 -2.82
C PHE A 128 -22.87 5.89 -1.74
N LYS A 129 -21.71 6.48 -2.07
CA LYS A 129 -20.91 7.29 -1.13
C LYS A 129 -21.65 8.56 -0.68
N ARG A 130 -22.39 9.22 -1.57
CA ARG A 130 -23.20 10.41 -1.24
C ARG A 130 -24.30 10.08 -0.23
N TYR A 131 -24.99 8.95 -0.41
CA TYR A 131 -26.01 8.49 0.53
C TYR A 131 -25.42 7.94 1.84
N ALA A 132 -24.28 7.23 1.78
CA ALA A 132 -23.56 6.80 2.97
C ALA A 132 -23.21 7.99 3.88
N ALA A 133 -22.68 9.08 3.30
CA ALA A 133 -22.39 10.32 4.03
C ALA A 133 -23.66 11.07 4.49
N MET A 134 -24.78 10.96 3.77
CA MET A 134 -26.06 11.60 4.15
C MET A 134 -26.70 10.96 5.39
N TYR A 135 -26.56 9.65 5.55
CA TYR A 135 -27.16 8.86 6.63
C TYR A 135 -26.15 8.44 7.72
N ASP A 136 -24.89 8.88 7.66
CA ASP A 136 -23.78 8.38 8.50
C ASP A 136 -23.64 6.83 8.45
N ALA A 137 -23.97 6.24 7.30
CA ALA A 137 -24.10 4.80 7.11
C ALA A 137 -22.80 4.16 6.61
N LYS A 138 -22.44 3.00 7.17
CA LYS A 138 -21.18 2.30 6.84
C LYS A 138 -21.35 1.59 5.49
N LEU A 139 -20.49 1.89 4.51
CA LEU A 139 -20.57 1.36 3.14
C LEU A 139 -19.44 0.36 2.84
N GLU A 140 -19.78 -0.90 2.53
CA GLU A 140 -18.84 -1.92 2.04
C GLU A 140 -19.08 -2.21 0.56
N ARG A 141 -18.02 -2.14 -0.26
CA ARG A 141 -18.05 -2.60 -1.65
C ARG A 141 -17.82 -4.11 -1.70
N ALA A 142 -18.81 -4.87 -2.16
CA ALA A 142 -18.73 -6.32 -2.23
C ALA A 142 -18.20 -6.83 -3.58
N SER A 143 -18.57 -6.18 -4.69
CA SER A 143 -18.10 -6.51 -6.04
C SER A 143 -18.03 -5.26 -6.95
N ILE A 144 -18.13 -5.46 -8.28
CA ILE A 144 -18.36 -4.38 -9.25
C ILE A 144 -19.83 -3.91 -9.24
N ASP A 145 -20.75 -4.78 -8.85
CA ASP A 145 -22.21 -4.63 -8.95
C ASP A 145 -22.97 -4.76 -7.61
N GLU A 146 -22.27 -5.14 -6.54
CA GLU A 146 -22.83 -5.39 -5.20
C GLU A 146 -22.23 -4.48 -4.11
N ALA A 147 -23.06 -4.02 -3.18
CA ALA A 147 -22.68 -3.24 -1.99
C ALA A 147 -23.50 -3.63 -0.74
N TYR A 148 -22.95 -3.34 0.44
CA TYR A 148 -23.70 -3.35 1.70
C TYR A 148 -23.69 -1.97 2.35
N PHE A 149 -24.83 -1.56 2.92
CA PHE A 149 -24.95 -0.45 3.85
C PHE A 149 -25.33 -0.98 5.23
N ASP A 150 -24.67 -0.50 6.28
CA ASP A 150 -25.16 -0.59 7.65
C ASP A 150 -25.84 0.74 7.98
N VAL A 151 -27.17 0.72 8.10
CA VAL A 151 -28.02 1.91 8.33
C VAL A 151 -28.59 1.95 9.74
N SER A 152 -28.08 1.10 10.64
CA SER A 152 -28.58 0.93 12.02
C SER A 152 -28.73 2.26 12.75
N ASP A 153 -27.73 3.13 12.61
CA ASP A 153 -27.65 4.41 13.32
C ASP A 153 -28.68 5.43 12.78
N GLU A 154 -28.89 5.50 11.47
CA GLU A 154 -29.93 6.34 10.82
C GLU A 154 -31.35 5.86 11.13
N VAL A 155 -31.64 4.56 11.07
CA VAL A 155 -33.00 4.08 11.39
C VAL A 155 -33.31 4.25 12.88
N ASN A 156 -32.31 4.08 13.76
CA ASN A 156 -32.45 4.35 15.18
C ASN A 156 -32.72 5.85 15.45
N LYS A 157 -32.02 6.73 14.75
CA LYS A 157 -32.26 8.18 14.77
C LYS A 157 -33.67 8.55 14.28
N ARG A 158 -34.10 8.03 13.13
CA ARG A 158 -35.49 8.20 12.62
C ARG A 158 -36.55 7.75 13.65
N ILE A 159 -36.31 6.64 14.36
CA ILE A 159 -37.19 6.18 15.45
C ILE A 159 -37.18 7.13 16.65
N LEU A 160 -36.02 7.65 17.06
CA LEU A 160 -35.88 8.51 18.25
C LEU A 160 -36.36 9.95 18.03
N ASP A 161 -36.36 10.45 16.79
CA ASP A 161 -36.92 11.75 16.41
C ASP A 161 -38.46 11.73 16.24
N GLN A 162 -39.07 10.54 16.11
CA GLN A 162 -40.53 10.38 16.00
C GLN A 162 -41.24 10.41 17.36
N GLU A 163 -42.39 11.10 17.45
CA GLU A 163 -43.30 10.97 18.60
C GLU A 163 -44.07 9.63 18.56
N TRP A 164 -43.86 8.81 19.60
CA TRP A 164 -44.61 7.58 19.84
C TRP A 164 -45.67 7.82 20.92
N ARG A 165 -46.93 7.94 20.50
CA ARG A 165 -48.10 8.11 21.39
C ARG A 165 -48.83 6.78 21.53
N ASP A 166 -49.28 6.46 22.75
CA ASP A 166 -50.08 5.27 23.07
C ASP A 166 -49.42 3.92 22.69
N VAL A 167 -48.08 3.88 22.68
CA VAL A 167 -47.27 2.69 22.37
C VAL A 167 -46.84 1.98 23.66
N ASP A 168 -47.16 0.68 23.76
CA ASP A 168 -46.49 -0.26 24.65
C ASP A 168 -45.00 -0.36 24.25
N VAL A 169 -44.10 0.17 25.07
CA VAL A 169 -42.68 0.29 24.74
C VAL A 169 -41.97 -1.08 24.72
N GLU A 170 -42.40 -2.03 25.54
CA GLU A 170 -41.79 -3.37 25.60
C GLU A 170 -42.18 -4.20 24.37
N ARG A 171 -43.44 -4.09 23.92
CA ARG A 171 -43.93 -4.75 22.68
C ARG A 171 -43.63 -3.97 21.41
N GLY A 172 -43.29 -2.69 21.53
CA GLY A 172 -43.19 -1.74 20.41
C GLY A 172 -44.52 -1.43 19.71
N PRO A 173 -44.46 -0.60 18.65
CA PRO A 173 -45.62 -0.18 17.86
C PRO A 173 -46.00 -1.23 16.81
N LEU A 174 -47.22 -1.12 16.27
CA LEU A 174 -47.60 -1.79 15.02
C LEU A 174 -46.81 -1.18 13.85
N VAL A 175 -46.33 -2.03 12.95
CA VAL A 175 -45.39 -1.64 11.89
C VAL A 175 -46.16 -1.34 10.61
N LYS A 176 -45.84 -0.20 9.99
CA LYS A 176 -46.34 0.15 8.65
C LYS A 176 -45.36 -0.35 7.61
N TRP A 177 -45.84 -1.22 6.73
CA TRP A 177 -45.06 -1.80 5.63
C TRP A 177 -45.39 -1.15 4.27
N ASP A 178 -46.17 -0.07 4.27
CA ASP A 178 -46.52 0.70 3.08
C ASP A 178 -45.26 1.16 2.34
N GLY A 179 -45.11 0.76 1.07
CA GLY A 179 -43.93 1.11 0.26
C GLY A 179 -42.66 0.28 0.51
N ALA A 180 -42.59 -0.49 1.60
CA ALA A 180 -41.38 -1.26 1.99
C ALA A 180 -40.96 -2.33 0.97
N GLY A 181 -41.85 -2.74 0.05
CA GLY A 181 -41.58 -3.68 -1.02
C GLY A 181 -42.20 -5.05 -0.77
N PHE A 182 -41.47 -6.13 -1.03
CA PHE A 182 -41.92 -7.48 -0.75
C PHE A 182 -41.42 -7.90 0.64
N LEU A 183 -42.34 -8.24 1.54
CA LEU A 183 -41.98 -8.95 2.77
C LEU A 183 -41.83 -10.44 2.42
N TYR A 184 -40.73 -11.05 2.81
CA TYR A 184 -40.65 -12.52 2.78
C TYR A 184 -41.64 -13.10 3.81
N GLY A 185 -42.19 -14.30 3.56
CA GLY A 185 -43.15 -14.96 4.44
C GLY A 185 -44.51 -15.24 3.79
N VAL A 186 -45.52 -15.47 4.64
CA VAL A 186 -46.88 -15.88 4.26
C VAL A 186 -47.70 -14.73 3.65
N ASP A 187 -48.53 -15.05 2.66
CA ASP A 187 -49.52 -14.15 2.03
C ASP A 187 -50.95 -14.66 2.33
N PRO A 188 -51.88 -13.85 2.87
CA PRO A 188 -51.73 -12.45 3.27
C PRO A 188 -50.76 -12.27 4.44
N GLN A 189 -49.97 -11.19 4.38
CA GLN A 189 -48.98 -10.86 5.40
C GLN A 189 -49.65 -10.53 6.74
N PRO A 190 -49.24 -11.16 7.86
CA PRO A 190 -49.79 -10.87 9.17
C PRO A 190 -49.36 -9.48 9.67
N GLU A 191 -50.21 -8.85 10.48
CA GLU A 191 -49.81 -7.66 11.25
C GLU A 191 -48.58 -7.98 12.10
N SER A 192 -47.55 -7.14 12.00
CA SER A 192 -46.32 -7.30 12.78
C SER A 192 -46.05 -6.09 13.67
N ARG A 193 -45.32 -6.35 14.76
CA ARG A 193 -45.20 -5.44 15.91
C ARG A 193 -43.83 -5.57 16.53
N GLY A 194 -43.20 -4.45 16.86
CA GLY A 194 -41.91 -4.42 17.56
C GLY A 194 -40.84 -3.60 16.87
N TRP A 195 -39.89 -3.11 17.65
CA TRP A 195 -38.89 -2.13 17.20
C TRP A 195 -37.99 -2.63 16.06
N GLN A 196 -37.66 -3.93 16.04
CA GLN A 196 -36.81 -4.51 14.98
C GLN A 196 -37.48 -4.48 13.61
N ASP A 197 -38.80 -4.66 13.56
CA ASP A 197 -39.56 -4.55 12.31
C ASP A 197 -39.70 -3.08 11.88
N VAL A 198 -39.81 -2.13 12.81
CA VAL A 198 -39.76 -0.68 12.51
C VAL A 198 -38.40 -0.29 11.92
N GLN A 199 -37.29 -0.79 12.48
CA GLN A 199 -35.95 -0.59 11.92
C GLN A 199 -35.87 -1.11 10.48
N LEU A 200 -36.40 -2.31 10.21
CA LEU A 200 -36.43 -2.93 8.88
C LEU A 200 -37.32 -2.15 7.89
N ALA A 201 -38.47 -1.63 8.32
CA ALA A 201 -39.34 -0.79 7.50
C ALA A 201 -38.64 0.52 7.08
N LEU A 202 -38.02 1.24 8.03
CA LEU A 202 -37.29 2.48 7.74
C LEU A 202 -36.04 2.26 6.88
N ALA A 203 -35.39 1.09 6.99
CA ALA A 203 -34.32 0.71 6.08
C ALA A 203 -34.82 0.33 4.68
N ALA A 204 -36.08 -0.09 4.54
CA ALA A 204 -36.72 -0.29 3.24
C ALA A 204 -37.01 1.05 2.54
N ASP A 205 -37.37 2.10 3.29
CA ASP A 205 -37.43 3.47 2.76
C ASP A 205 -36.06 3.94 2.27
N VAL A 206 -35.02 3.81 3.10
CA VAL A 206 -33.63 4.17 2.73
C VAL A 206 -33.15 3.38 1.50
N ALA A 207 -33.50 2.10 1.39
CA ALA A 207 -33.23 1.31 0.19
C ALA A 207 -33.96 1.86 -1.04
N LEU A 208 -35.21 2.30 -0.91
CA LEU A 208 -35.99 2.91 -1.98
C LEU A 208 -35.44 4.30 -2.40
N GLU A 209 -35.01 5.12 -1.44
CA GLU A 209 -34.33 6.41 -1.68
C GLU A 209 -33.09 6.21 -2.57
N ILE A 210 -32.18 5.30 -2.17
CA ILE A 210 -30.95 4.98 -2.92
C ILE A 210 -31.26 4.38 -4.30
N ARG A 211 -32.22 3.44 -4.39
CA ARG A 211 -32.65 2.80 -5.64
C ARG A 211 -33.21 3.79 -6.65
N THR A 212 -34.01 4.74 -6.16
CA THR A 212 -34.62 5.78 -6.99
C THR A 212 -33.53 6.66 -7.60
N ALA A 213 -32.59 7.15 -6.80
CA ALA A 213 -31.49 8.00 -7.26
C ALA A 213 -30.60 7.33 -8.32
N VAL A 214 -30.22 6.06 -8.13
CA VAL A 214 -29.44 5.32 -9.15
C VAL A 214 -30.23 5.15 -10.46
N THR A 215 -31.56 5.02 -10.37
CA THR A 215 -32.44 4.92 -11.54
C THR A 215 -32.63 6.27 -12.24
N THR A 216 -32.77 7.38 -11.51
CA THR A 216 -33.03 8.71 -12.09
C THR A 216 -31.77 9.42 -12.59
N GLU A 217 -30.64 9.30 -11.89
CA GLU A 217 -29.39 9.97 -12.26
C GLU A 217 -28.57 9.20 -13.30
N LEU A 218 -28.63 7.87 -13.30
CA LEU A 218 -27.77 7.00 -14.12
C LEU A 218 -28.53 5.97 -14.98
N GLY A 219 -29.84 5.85 -14.83
CA GLY A 219 -30.66 4.90 -15.59
C GLY A 219 -30.53 3.42 -15.19
N TYR A 220 -29.65 3.06 -14.26
CA TYR A 220 -29.49 1.67 -13.79
C TYR A 220 -30.59 1.27 -12.81
N THR A 221 -31.06 0.03 -12.87
CA THR A 221 -31.93 -0.54 -11.82
C THR A 221 -31.15 -1.51 -10.97
N LEU A 222 -31.60 -1.70 -9.74
CA LEU A 222 -31.02 -2.63 -8.79
C LEU A 222 -32.11 -3.20 -7.89
N SER A 223 -31.89 -4.42 -7.42
CA SER A 223 -32.68 -4.99 -6.34
C SER A 223 -31.95 -4.88 -4.99
N ALA A 224 -32.73 -4.71 -3.92
CA ALA A 224 -32.21 -4.63 -2.56
C ALA A 224 -32.76 -5.75 -1.66
N GLY A 225 -31.99 -6.10 -0.63
CA GLY A 225 -32.40 -7.01 0.43
C GLY A 225 -32.12 -6.38 1.79
N ILE A 226 -33.13 -6.32 2.65
CA ILE A 226 -33.09 -5.64 3.95
C ILE A 226 -33.25 -6.68 5.05
N ALA A 227 -32.26 -6.80 5.93
CA ALA A 227 -32.23 -7.80 7.00
C ALA A 227 -31.28 -7.40 8.15
N GLN A 228 -31.27 -8.16 9.25
CA GLN A 228 -30.42 -7.87 10.41
C GLN A 228 -28.93 -8.18 10.24
N ASN A 229 -28.54 -8.86 9.16
CA ASN A 229 -27.13 -9.15 8.87
C ASN A 229 -26.88 -9.31 7.36
N LYS A 230 -25.59 -9.28 6.98
CA LYS A 230 -25.12 -9.31 5.59
C LYS A 230 -25.52 -10.56 4.82
N THR A 231 -25.52 -11.73 5.47
CA THR A 231 -25.86 -13.00 4.82
C THR A 231 -27.32 -13.02 4.42
N LEU A 232 -28.22 -12.71 5.37
CA LEU A 232 -29.65 -12.61 5.10
C LEU A 232 -29.93 -11.51 4.05
N ALA A 233 -29.36 -10.31 4.20
CA ALA A 233 -29.55 -9.21 3.26
C ALA A 233 -29.18 -9.62 1.83
N LYS A 234 -28.04 -10.30 1.63
CA LYS A 234 -27.63 -10.82 0.31
C LYS A 234 -28.58 -11.90 -0.22
N LEU A 235 -28.99 -12.84 0.62
CA LEU A 235 -29.92 -13.90 0.21
C LEU A 235 -31.31 -13.35 -0.09
N CYS A 236 -31.70 -12.19 0.45
CA CYS A 236 -32.98 -11.54 0.20
C CYS A 236 -33.02 -10.73 -1.11
N SER A 237 -31.92 -10.04 -1.46
CA SER A 237 -31.86 -9.24 -2.69
C SER A 237 -31.93 -10.08 -3.97
N SER A 238 -31.76 -11.40 -3.88
CA SER A 238 -31.89 -12.35 -4.98
C SER A 238 -33.29 -12.96 -5.14
N GLN A 239 -34.17 -12.84 -4.14
CA GLN A 239 -35.52 -13.42 -4.19
C GLN A 239 -36.46 -12.66 -5.15
N ASN A 240 -36.32 -11.34 -5.23
CA ASN A 240 -37.21 -10.49 -6.01
C ASN A 240 -36.41 -9.56 -6.95
N LYS A 241 -36.37 -9.92 -8.24
CA LYS A 241 -35.68 -9.19 -9.31
C LYS A 241 -36.48 -9.27 -10.62
N PRO A 242 -36.40 -8.28 -11.53
CA PRO A 242 -35.59 -7.06 -11.44
C PRO A 242 -36.28 -5.91 -10.70
N ASN A 243 -35.47 -4.94 -10.26
CA ASN A 243 -35.90 -3.65 -9.71
C ASN A 243 -36.97 -3.74 -8.61
N LYS A 244 -36.74 -4.60 -7.62
CA LYS A 244 -37.60 -4.78 -6.43
C LYS A 244 -36.77 -4.76 -5.15
N GLN A 245 -37.42 -4.89 -4.01
CA GLN A 245 -36.71 -5.07 -2.75
C GLN A 245 -37.44 -6.07 -1.86
N THR A 246 -36.66 -6.82 -1.08
CA THR A 246 -37.14 -7.87 -0.18
C THR A 246 -36.74 -7.54 1.26
N VAL A 247 -37.71 -7.53 2.17
CA VAL A 247 -37.46 -7.41 3.62
C VAL A 247 -37.56 -8.79 4.27
N MET A 248 -36.64 -9.10 5.18
CA MET A 248 -36.65 -10.32 5.99
C MET A 248 -36.92 -9.96 7.45
N ARG A 249 -38.14 -10.24 7.94
CA ARG A 249 -38.47 -10.14 9.37
C ARG A 249 -37.76 -11.24 10.16
N PRO A 250 -37.43 -11.04 11.45
CA PRO A 250 -36.80 -12.08 12.28
C PRO A 250 -37.64 -13.36 12.39
N SER A 251 -38.97 -13.25 12.34
CA SER A 251 -39.92 -14.36 12.39
C SER A 251 -39.77 -15.37 11.24
N GLU A 252 -39.31 -14.93 10.08
CA GLU A 252 -39.26 -15.77 8.87
C GLU A 252 -37.87 -16.39 8.65
N VAL A 253 -36.86 -15.99 9.42
CA VAL A 253 -35.46 -16.41 9.20
C VAL A 253 -35.30 -17.92 9.31
N GLU A 254 -35.96 -18.56 10.27
CA GLU A 254 -35.92 -20.01 10.42
C GLU A 254 -36.51 -20.71 9.18
N ALA A 255 -37.72 -20.35 8.77
CA ALA A 255 -38.37 -20.92 7.58
C ALA A 255 -37.55 -20.68 6.30
N PHE A 256 -37.01 -19.47 6.12
CA PHE A 256 -36.17 -19.11 4.98
C PHE A 256 -34.87 -19.91 4.91
N MET A 257 -34.18 -20.06 6.05
CA MET A 257 -32.89 -20.73 6.11
C MET A 257 -33.00 -22.25 6.07
N LYS A 258 -34.09 -22.82 6.61
CA LYS A 258 -34.36 -24.26 6.56
C LYS A 258 -34.36 -24.79 5.13
N ASP A 259 -35.12 -24.15 4.25
CA ASP A 259 -35.30 -24.59 2.86
C ASP A 259 -34.26 -23.98 1.89
N MET A 260 -33.30 -23.19 2.40
CA MET A 260 -32.25 -22.56 1.60
C MET A 260 -31.22 -23.61 1.12
N PRO A 261 -31.01 -23.80 -0.20
CA PRO A 261 -29.93 -24.66 -0.69
C PRO A 261 -28.57 -24.17 -0.19
N PHE A 262 -27.85 -25.00 0.55
CA PHE A 262 -26.73 -24.54 1.38
C PHE A 262 -25.62 -23.90 0.53
N ASN A 263 -25.38 -24.43 -0.67
CA ASN A 263 -24.39 -23.94 -1.64
C ASN A 263 -24.67 -22.51 -2.18
N LYS A 264 -25.88 -21.95 -1.97
CA LYS A 264 -26.18 -20.53 -2.24
C LYS A 264 -25.66 -19.58 -1.15
N ILE A 265 -25.33 -20.10 0.03
CA ILE A 265 -24.78 -19.32 1.14
C ILE A 265 -23.33 -18.92 0.81
N ARG A 266 -22.99 -17.64 1.06
CA ARG A 266 -21.66 -17.08 0.76
C ARG A 266 -20.56 -17.84 1.50
N GLY A 267 -19.74 -18.57 0.75
CA GLY A 267 -18.63 -19.39 1.25
C GLY A 267 -18.81 -20.89 0.98
N LEU A 268 -20.05 -21.35 0.78
CA LEU A 268 -20.37 -22.77 0.62
C LEU A 268 -20.49 -23.21 -0.85
N GLY A 269 -20.67 -22.30 -1.81
CA GLY A 269 -20.71 -22.60 -3.26
C GLY A 269 -19.34 -22.90 -3.91
N GLY A 270 -18.58 -23.85 -3.37
CA GLY A 270 -17.26 -24.27 -3.87
C GLY A 270 -16.60 -25.27 -2.92
N LYS A 271 -15.26 -25.37 -2.90
CA LYS A 271 -14.48 -26.36 -2.14
C LYS A 271 -14.94 -26.69 -0.71
N LEU A 272 -15.39 -25.73 0.08
CA LEU A 272 -15.88 -26.01 1.43
C LEU A 272 -17.25 -26.72 1.40
N GLY A 273 -18.11 -26.39 0.43
CA GLY A 273 -19.32 -27.17 0.15
C GLY A 273 -19.03 -28.53 -0.45
N GLU A 274 -18.06 -28.66 -1.36
CA GLU A 274 -17.59 -29.96 -1.88
C GLU A 274 -17.14 -30.89 -0.73
N VAL A 275 -16.46 -30.33 0.29
CA VAL A 275 -16.10 -31.04 1.51
C VAL A 275 -17.34 -31.38 2.35
N ILE A 276 -18.27 -30.45 2.57
CA ILE A 276 -19.50 -30.69 3.34
C ILE A 276 -20.38 -31.77 2.68
N GLU A 277 -20.54 -31.76 1.36
CA GLU A 277 -21.24 -32.79 0.57
C GLU A 277 -20.59 -34.17 0.71
N SER A 278 -19.28 -34.24 0.98
CA SER A 278 -18.54 -35.50 1.20
C SER A 278 -18.50 -35.96 2.66
N GLU A 279 -18.53 -35.02 3.61
CA GLU A 279 -18.43 -35.30 5.06
C GLU A 279 -19.80 -35.50 5.73
N PHE A 280 -20.89 -35.03 5.14
CA PHE A 280 -22.23 -35.08 5.74
C PHE A 280 -23.25 -35.68 4.76
N GLU A 281 -23.81 -36.83 5.12
CA GLU A 281 -24.76 -37.55 4.26
C GLU A 281 -26.05 -36.75 4.02
N ASN A 282 -26.41 -36.63 2.74
CA ASN A 282 -27.64 -36.01 2.24
C ASN A 282 -27.86 -34.61 2.83
N VAL A 283 -27.13 -33.65 2.28
CA VAL A 283 -27.22 -32.21 2.58
C VAL A 283 -27.35 -31.45 1.27
N GLU A 284 -28.56 -31.04 0.92
CA GLU A 284 -28.82 -30.09 -0.16
C GLU A 284 -29.20 -28.71 0.39
N THR A 285 -29.81 -28.67 1.58
CA THR A 285 -30.32 -27.50 2.28
C THR A 285 -29.54 -27.18 3.55
N ALA A 286 -29.61 -25.93 4.00
CA ALA A 286 -29.00 -25.52 5.26
C ALA A 286 -29.78 -26.06 6.49
N GLY A 287 -31.08 -26.33 6.37
CA GLY A 287 -31.87 -27.01 7.40
C GLY A 287 -31.43 -28.45 7.66
N GLU A 288 -30.95 -29.18 6.65
CA GLU A 288 -30.40 -30.53 6.81
C GLU A 288 -29.08 -30.56 7.60
N LEU A 289 -28.35 -29.44 7.70
CA LEU A 289 -27.19 -29.33 8.59
C LEU A 289 -27.59 -29.09 10.05
N TRP A 290 -28.85 -28.75 10.35
CA TRP A 290 -29.29 -28.51 11.72
C TRP A 290 -29.39 -29.79 12.56
N LYS A 291 -29.40 -30.96 11.91
CA LYS A 291 -29.34 -32.29 12.56
C LYS A 291 -28.02 -32.54 13.29
N TYR A 292 -26.98 -31.76 13.01
CA TYR A 292 -25.68 -31.82 13.67
C TYR A 292 -25.54 -30.71 14.72
N SER A 293 -24.99 -31.08 15.88
CA SER A 293 -24.60 -30.13 16.93
C SER A 293 -23.34 -29.35 16.55
N GLU A 294 -23.14 -28.20 17.18
CA GLU A 294 -21.91 -27.40 17.04
C GLU A 294 -20.65 -28.23 17.31
N VAL A 295 -20.70 -29.13 18.30
CA VAL A 295 -19.57 -30.01 18.68
C VAL A 295 -19.23 -31.00 17.57
N GLU A 296 -20.22 -31.60 16.91
CA GLU A 296 -19.99 -32.53 15.78
C GLU A 296 -19.43 -31.80 14.55
N LEU A 297 -19.93 -30.59 14.27
CA LEU A 297 -19.40 -29.76 13.17
C LEU A 297 -17.95 -29.34 13.43
N LYS A 298 -17.60 -28.97 14.68
CA LYS A 298 -16.22 -28.69 15.10
C LYS A 298 -15.31 -29.91 14.97
N GLN A 299 -15.75 -31.08 15.42
CA GLN A 299 -14.97 -32.32 15.36
C GLN A 299 -14.63 -32.75 13.92
N LYS A 300 -15.50 -32.46 12.94
CA LYS A 300 -15.25 -32.77 11.52
C LYS A 300 -14.50 -31.69 10.75
N LEU A 301 -14.81 -30.41 10.98
CA LEU A 301 -14.33 -29.31 10.14
C LEU A 301 -13.27 -28.42 10.81
N GLY A 302 -12.95 -28.66 12.08
CA GLY A 302 -12.13 -27.76 12.92
C GLY A 302 -12.97 -26.65 13.56
N ASP A 303 -12.48 -26.10 14.68
CA ASP A 303 -13.29 -25.27 15.58
C ASP A 303 -13.93 -24.05 14.91
N ASP A 304 -13.12 -23.22 14.24
CA ASP A 304 -13.59 -21.97 13.59
C ASP A 304 -14.65 -22.23 12.52
N ILE A 305 -14.45 -23.27 11.70
CA ILE A 305 -15.37 -23.63 10.61
C ILE A 305 -16.63 -24.28 11.18
N GLY A 306 -16.51 -25.07 12.25
CA GLY A 306 -17.64 -25.69 12.95
C GLY A 306 -18.60 -24.66 13.54
N VAL A 307 -18.10 -23.66 14.28
CA VAL A 307 -18.93 -22.54 14.77
C VAL A 307 -19.56 -21.77 13.61
N TRP A 308 -18.74 -21.35 12.64
CA TRP A 308 -19.21 -20.53 11.54
C TRP A 308 -20.28 -21.24 10.69
N LEU A 309 -20.15 -22.55 10.44
CA LEU A 309 -21.14 -23.33 9.72
C LEU A 309 -22.44 -23.49 10.54
N TYR A 310 -22.32 -23.73 11.85
CA TYR A 310 -23.47 -23.86 12.76
C TYR A 310 -24.34 -22.59 12.74
N ASP A 311 -23.71 -21.41 12.82
CA ASP A 311 -24.35 -20.11 12.79
C ASP A 311 -24.92 -19.76 11.39
N ILE A 312 -24.10 -19.87 10.34
CA ILE A 312 -24.45 -19.36 9.02
C ILE A 312 -25.63 -20.10 8.40
N CYS A 313 -25.74 -21.41 8.67
CA CYS A 313 -26.86 -22.24 8.23
C CYS A 313 -28.16 -21.96 9.01
N ARG A 314 -28.09 -21.32 10.18
CA ARG A 314 -29.25 -20.83 10.96
C ARG A 314 -29.56 -19.35 10.71
N GLY A 315 -28.86 -18.72 9.76
CA GLY A 315 -29.04 -17.30 9.40
C GLY A 315 -28.26 -16.32 10.29
N THR A 316 -27.54 -16.80 11.30
CA THR A 316 -26.70 -15.99 12.17
C THR A 316 -25.43 -15.56 11.45
N CYS A 317 -25.02 -14.30 11.59
CA CYS A 317 -23.78 -13.80 10.98
C CYS A 317 -23.25 -12.57 11.72
N HIS A 318 -22.15 -12.75 12.45
CA HIS A 318 -21.51 -11.70 13.25
C HIS A 318 -20.66 -10.71 12.43
N VAL A 319 -20.42 -10.98 11.15
CA VAL A 319 -19.59 -10.14 10.27
C VAL A 319 -20.17 -8.73 10.14
N SER A 320 -19.34 -7.71 10.35
CA SER A 320 -19.66 -6.29 10.19
C SER A 320 -19.64 -5.83 8.73
N VAL A 321 -20.29 -4.70 8.44
CA VAL A 321 -20.08 -3.95 7.20
C VAL A 321 -18.81 -3.12 7.38
N ASN A 322 -17.78 -3.40 6.58
CA ASN A 322 -16.46 -2.80 6.73
C ASN A 322 -16.28 -1.64 5.73
N PRO A 323 -16.02 -0.40 6.17
CA PRO A 323 -15.83 0.78 5.30
C PRO A 323 -14.63 0.76 4.33
N ARG A 324 -13.99 -0.41 4.13
CA ARG A 324 -12.84 -0.63 3.23
C ARG A 324 -13.30 -0.56 1.76
N THR A 325 -13.62 0.66 1.31
CA THR A 325 -14.11 0.97 -0.05
C THR A 325 -12.99 1.11 -1.09
N GLU A 326 -11.73 1.09 -0.66
CA GLU A 326 -10.56 1.33 -1.51
C GLU A 326 -10.07 0.07 -2.23
N GLN A 327 -9.60 0.25 -3.46
CA GLN A 327 -9.20 -0.85 -4.33
C GLN A 327 -7.78 -1.32 -3.99
N LYS A 328 -7.65 -2.43 -3.25
CA LYS A 328 -6.35 -2.99 -2.83
C LYS A 328 -5.40 -3.38 -3.98
N GLY A 329 -5.91 -3.56 -5.20
CA GLY A 329 -5.09 -3.90 -6.36
C GLY A 329 -5.86 -3.97 -7.69
N MET A 330 -5.12 -4.09 -8.78
CA MET A 330 -5.59 -4.30 -10.15
C MET A 330 -4.93 -5.54 -10.75
N GLN A 331 -5.52 -6.15 -11.77
CA GLN A 331 -4.86 -7.21 -12.54
C GLN A 331 -5.40 -7.30 -13.97
N ALA A 332 -4.49 -7.21 -14.94
CA ALA A 332 -4.73 -7.52 -16.34
C ALA A 332 -4.19 -8.92 -16.62
N CYS A 333 -4.96 -9.75 -17.35
CA CYS A 333 -4.56 -11.12 -17.64
C CYS A 333 -4.97 -11.57 -19.04
N LYS A 334 -4.06 -12.28 -19.71
CA LYS A 334 -4.28 -12.91 -21.01
C LYS A 334 -3.99 -14.41 -20.91
N SER A 335 -5.00 -15.23 -21.17
CA SER A 335 -4.80 -16.64 -21.56
C SER A 335 -4.46 -16.70 -23.04
N LEU A 336 -3.39 -17.41 -23.40
CA LEU A 336 -2.78 -17.42 -24.73
C LEU A 336 -3.17 -18.72 -25.47
N ARG A 337 -3.94 -18.58 -26.55
CA ARG A 337 -4.40 -19.69 -27.40
C ARG A 337 -4.30 -19.24 -28.87
N PRO A 338 -3.36 -19.77 -29.69
CA PRO A 338 -2.28 -20.69 -29.31
C PRO A 338 -1.29 -20.07 -28.29
N PRO A 339 -0.51 -20.88 -27.56
CA PRO A 339 0.49 -20.37 -26.63
C PRO A 339 1.65 -19.69 -27.36
N VAL A 340 2.20 -18.64 -26.76
CA VAL A 340 3.32 -17.86 -27.32
C VAL A 340 4.63 -18.65 -27.22
N ARG A 341 5.54 -18.43 -28.18
CA ARG A 341 6.81 -19.17 -28.34
C ARG A 341 8.06 -18.31 -28.59
N ASN A 342 7.91 -16.98 -28.61
CA ASN A 342 9.00 -16.02 -28.83
C ASN A 342 8.75 -14.73 -28.05
N ASP A 343 9.83 -13.99 -27.79
CA ASP A 343 9.82 -12.76 -26.97
C ASP A 343 9.00 -11.65 -27.62
N ASP A 344 9.01 -11.52 -28.96
CA ASP A 344 8.31 -10.43 -29.67
C ASP A 344 6.80 -10.49 -29.40
N LYS A 345 6.18 -11.65 -29.66
CA LYS A 345 4.74 -11.84 -29.41
C LYS A 345 4.41 -11.88 -27.92
N LEU A 346 5.39 -12.14 -27.05
CA LEU A 346 5.18 -11.99 -25.62
C LEU A 346 5.15 -10.51 -25.23
N ARG A 347 6.07 -9.71 -25.77
CA ARG A 347 6.17 -8.25 -25.62
C ARG A 347 4.90 -7.56 -26.09
N ASP A 348 4.34 -7.96 -27.24
CA ASP A 348 3.06 -7.43 -27.74
C ASP A 348 1.93 -7.59 -26.70
N TRP A 349 1.78 -8.78 -26.12
CA TRP A 349 0.78 -9.04 -25.07
C TRP A 349 1.10 -8.34 -23.76
N VAL A 350 2.37 -8.26 -23.36
CA VAL A 350 2.80 -7.49 -22.18
C VAL A 350 2.46 -6.01 -22.37
N GLY A 351 2.59 -5.46 -23.58
CA GLY A 351 2.21 -4.08 -23.91
C GLY A 351 0.73 -3.82 -23.73
N VAL A 352 -0.13 -4.72 -24.23
CA VAL A 352 -1.59 -4.66 -24.02
C VAL A 352 -1.95 -4.81 -22.53
N LEU A 353 -1.25 -5.66 -21.77
CA LEU A 353 -1.47 -5.80 -20.32
C LEU A 353 -0.97 -4.58 -19.52
N ALA A 354 0.10 -3.91 -19.98
CA ALA A 354 0.60 -2.68 -19.41
C ALA A 354 -0.33 -1.49 -19.71
N ALA A 355 -1.01 -1.48 -20.86
CA ALA A 355 -1.96 -0.43 -21.24
C ALA A 355 -3.28 -0.45 -20.44
N GLU A 356 -3.67 -1.61 -19.89
CA GLU A 356 -4.81 -1.71 -18.97
C GLU A 356 -4.44 -1.37 -17.50
N LEU A 357 -3.15 -1.28 -17.16
CA LEU A 357 -2.70 -1.21 -15.76
C LEU A 357 -1.96 0.07 -15.43
N TRP A 358 -2.52 0.77 -14.44
CA TRP A 358 -1.90 1.95 -13.84
C TRP A 358 -2.04 1.91 -12.32
N PRO A 359 -1.11 1.22 -11.61
CA PRO A 359 -0.55 1.83 -10.40
C PRO A 359 0.80 1.29 -9.84
N LYS A 360 1.53 2.20 -9.18
CA LYS A 360 2.33 2.14 -7.93
C LYS A 360 3.16 0.90 -7.49
N THR A 361 2.73 -0.35 -7.68
CA THR A 361 3.57 -1.56 -7.39
C THR A 361 3.10 -2.72 -8.25
N PHE A 362 3.99 -3.51 -8.88
CA PHE A 362 3.56 -4.55 -9.83
C PHE A 362 4.13 -5.96 -9.59
N THR A 363 3.31 -6.95 -9.94
CA THR A 363 3.56 -8.39 -9.80
C THR A 363 3.26 -9.10 -11.12
N LEU A 364 4.27 -9.65 -11.76
CA LEU A 364 4.16 -10.43 -12.98
C LEU A 364 3.95 -11.92 -12.66
N ASN A 365 2.91 -12.51 -13.25
CA ASN A 365 2.53 -13.92 -13.10
C ASN A 365 2.54 -14.62 -14.46
N ILE A 366 3.26 -15.75 -14.56
CA ILE A 366 3.49 -16.48 -15.81
C ILE A 366 3.21 -17.98 -15.59
N SER A 367 2.55 -18.63 -16.54
CA SER A 367 2.31 -20.08 -16.51
C SER A 367 2.79 -20.77 -17.80
N THR A 368 3.62 -21.79 -17.60
CA THR A 368 4.37 -22.52 -18.64
C THR A 368 3.94 -23.99 -18.65
N GLY A 369 2.81 -24.28 -19.29
CA GLY A 369 2.26 -25.63 -19.43
C GLY A 369 1.71 -26.20 -18.12
N ALA A 370 1.86 -27.51 -17.92
CA ALA A 370 1.31 -28.26 -16.79
C ALA A 370 2.07 -28.07 -15.45
N GLN A 371 2.97 -27.08 -15.34
CA GLN A 371 3.68 -26.75 -14.10
C GLN A 371 3.01 -25.58 -13.35
N LYS A 372 3.22 -25.54 -12.03
CA LYS A 372 2.69 -24.48 -11.14
C LYS A 372 3.07 -23.09 -11.68
N SER A 373 2.10 -22.15 -11.60
CA SER A 373 2.32 -20.74 -11.95
C SER A 373 3.49 -20.15 -11.16
N ARG A 374 4.31 -19.35 -11.83
CA ARG A 374 5.42 -18.61 -11.21
C ARG A 374 5.06 -17.13 -11.10
N SER A 375 5.35 -16.54 -9.96
CA SER A 375 5.14 -15.12 -9.64
C SER A 375 6.48 -14.42 -9.40
N LYS A 376 6.61 -13.20 -9.88
CA LYS A 376 7.71 -12.27 -9.54
C LYS A 376 7.10 -10.89 -9.28
N SER A 377 7.49 -10.21 -8.21
CA SER A 377 7.09 -8.84 -7.89
C SER A 377 8.31 -7.93 -7.81
N CYS A 378 8.14 -6.65 -8.12
CA CYS A 378 9.10 -5.62 -7.74
C CYS A 378 8.44 -4.25 -7.57
N PRO A 379 9.08 -3.30 -6.86
CA PRO A 379 8.59 -1.94 -6.76
C PRO A 379 8.46 -1.26 -8.13
N PHE A 380 7.33 -0.58 -8.34
CA PHE A 380 7.19 0.35 -9.45
C PHE A 380 7.57 1.76 -8.94
N PRO A 381 8.43 2.52 -9.63
CA PRO A 381 8.82 3.86 -9.19
C PRO A 381 7.64 4.83 -9.32
N ILE A 382 7.42 5.67 -8.32
CA ILE A 382 6.23 6.52 -8.19
C ILE A 382 6.63 8.00 -8.22
N ARG A 383 6.49 8.64 -9.40
CA ARG A 383 5.96 10.01 -9.63
C ARG A 383 6.35 10.55 -11.02
N HIS A 384 5.38 11.25 -11.64
CA HIS A 384 5.37 12.14 -12.83
C HIS A 384 6.12 11.79 -14.13
N ILE A 385 7.20 11.00 -14.14
CA ILE A 385 7.91 10.64 -15.38
C ILE A 385 7.36 9.34 -16.00
N VAL A 386 6.62 9.54 -17.10
CA VAL A 386 6.06 8.58 -18.08
C VAL A 386 4.65 8.05 -17.80
N ASN A 387 3.67 8.81 -18.27
CA ASN A 387 2.30 8.35 -18.57
C ASN A 387 2.25 7.50 -19.87
N SER A 388 3.16 6.52 -20.03
CA SER A 388 3.12 5.56 -21.13
C SER A 388 3.18 4.11 -20.62
N PRO A 389 2.35 3.20 -21.17
CA PRO A 389 2.47 1.75 -20.96
C PRO A 389 3.87 1.20 -21.23
N ASP A 390 4.68 1.87 -22.06
CA ASP A 390 6.05 1.46 -22.42
C ASP A 390 6.96 1.19 -21.20
N VAL A 391 6.85 1.97 -20.13
CA VAL A 391 7.73 1.80 -18.95
C VAL A 391 7.33 0.59 -18.11
N LEU A 392 6.03 0.30 -18.00
CA LEU A 392 5.54 -0.93 -17.37
C LEU A 392 5.81 -2.15 -18.25
N LEU A 393 5.74 -2.00 -19.58
CA LEU A 393 6.15 -2.99 -20.56
C LEU A 393 7.63 -3.35 -20.40
N GLU A 394 8.57 -2.40 -20.45
CA GLU A 394 10.01 -2.70 -20.32
C GLU A 394 10.33 -3.32 -18.96
N LYS A 395 9.77 -2.80 -17.85
CA LYS A 395 9.95 -3.40 -16.52
C LYS A 395 9.41 -4.82 -16.42
N ALA A 396 8.27 -5.13 -17.03
CA ALA A 396 7.74 -6.50 -17.09
C ALA A 396 8.61 -7.41 -17.97
N MET A 397 9.15 -6.91 -19.08
CA MET A 397 10.13 -7.65 -19.91
C MET A 397 11.46 -7.87 -19.18
N ASP A 398 11.92 -6.95 -18.33
CA ASP A 398 13.11 -7.15 -17.50
C ASP A 398 12.91 -8.25 -16.43
N LEU A 399 11.72 -8.35 -15.82
CA LEU A 399 11.37 -9.49 -14.95
C LEU A 399 11.29 -10.83 -15.71
N LEU A 400 10.97 -10.80 -17.01
CA LEU A 400 10.94 -11.99 -17.88
C LEU A 400 12.34 -12.50 -18.24
N LYS A 401 13.29 -11.61 -18.53
CA LYS A 401 14.65 -11.94 -19.01
C LYS A 401 15.45 -12.92 -18.11
N SER A 402 15.06 -13.10 -16.85
CA SER A 402 15.82 -13.88 -15.87
C SER A 402 15.46 -15.37 -15.71
N ASP A 403 14.22 -15.84 -15.98
CA ASP A 403 13.87 -17.29 -15.87
C ASP A 403 12.50 -17.67 -16.50
N HIS A 404 12.17 -17.17 -17.70
CA HIS A 404 10.92 -17.55 -18.38
C HIS A 404 11.16 -18.61 -19.47
N LYS A 405 10.18 -19.51 -19.67
CA LYS A 405 10.29 -20.67 -20.59
C LYS A 405 9.09 -20.72 -21.52
N PHE A 406 9.34 -21.04 -22.80
CA PHE A 406 8.29 -21.29 -23.78
C PHE A 406 7.92 -22.78 -23.85
N PRO A 407 6.69 -23.13 -24.27
CA PRO A 407 5.58 -22.25 -24.63
C PRO A 407 4.87 -21.61 -23.42
N CYS A 408 4.46 -20.35 -23.57
CA CYS A 408 3.73 -19.58 -22.55
C CYS A 408 2.22 -19.62 -22.82
N PHE A 409 1.42 -20.08 -21.84
CA PHE A 409 -0.02 -20.33 -21.99
C PHE A 409 -0.89 -19.28 -21.28
N ARG A 410 -0.34 -18.57 -20.31
CA ARG A 410 -1.02 -17.49 -19.59
C ARG A 410 0.01 -16.53 -19.03
N ILE A 411 -0.27 -15.24 -19.19
CA ILE A 411 0.49 -14.14 -18.62
C ILE A 411 -0.47 -13.15 -17.98
N ALA A 412 -0.12 -12.66 -16.79
CA ALA A 412 -0.87 -11.63 -16.09
C ALA A 412 0.08 -10.66 -15.43
N ILE A 413 -0.25 -9.38 -15.50
CA ILE A 413 0.37 -8.35 -14.69
C ILE A 413 -0.67 -7.99 -13.62
N GLY A 414 -0.27 -8.02 -12.36
CA GLY A 414 -1.03 -7.53 -11.21
C GLY A 414 -0.38 -6.29 -10.64
N ALA A 415 -1.14 -5.51 -9.89
CA ALA A 415 -0.63 -4.36 -9.17
C ALA A 415 -1.31 -4.21 -7.80
N GLN A 416 -0.57 -3.75 -6.81
CA GLN A 416 -0.92 -3.81 -5.38
C GLN A 416 -0.44 -2.55 -4.64
N GLY A 417 -1.00 -2.26 -3.47
CA GLY A 417 -0.62 -1.07 -2.68
C GLY A 417 -1.06 0.24 -3.34
N LEU A 418 -2.35 0.36 -3.65
CA LEU A 418 -2.87 1.51 -4.40
C LEU A 418 -3.10 2.70 -3.46
N ILE A 419 -2.12 3.62 -3.39
CA ILE A 419 -2.27 4.87 -2.65
C ILE A 419 -2.96 5.90 -3.57
N LYS A 420 -4.06 6.49 -3.09
CA LYS A 420 -4.83 7.55 -3.76
C LYS A 420 -4.02 8.87 -3.85
N GLU A 421 -4.41 9.77 -4.75
CA GLU A 421 -3.99 11.18 -4.70
C GLU A 421 -5.14 12.02 -4.10
N GLU A 422 -4.82 12.91 -3.16
CA GLU A 422 -5.81 13.71 -2.44
C GLU A 422 -6.05 15.03 -3.17
N THR A 423 -7.19 15.14 -3.84
CA THR A 423 -7.54 16.31 -4.67
C THR A 423 -8.30 17.37 -3.87
N ASP A 424 -7.69 17.97 -2.84
CA ASP A 424 -8.28 19.14 -2.19
C ASP A 424 -7.27 20.12 -1.54
N ASN A 425 -6.12 20.36 -2.20
CA ASN A 425 -5.18 21.43 -1.84
C ASN A 425 -5.82 22.82 -2.04
N ARG A 426 -6.61 23.28 -1.07
CA ARG A 426 -7.13 24.65 -0.99
C ARG A 426 -6.17 25.52 -0.19
N ALA A 427 -5.85 26.70 -0.71
CA ALA A 427 -4.77 27.54 -0.20
C ALA A 427 -4.95 27.96 1.28
N ILE A 428 -3.84 27.98 2.02
CA ILE A 428 -3.75 28.39 3.42
C ILE A 428 -3.92 29.91 3.52
N THR A 429 -5.15 30.39 3.74
CA THR A 429 -5.43 31.84 3.95
C THR A 429 -6.30 32.16 5.16
N ASN A 430 -6.82 31.15 5.88
CA ASN A 430 -7.74 31.34 7.02
C ASN A 430 -7.16 30.90 8.39
N PHE A 431 -5.87 30.60 8.49
CA PHE A 431 -5.27 30.01 9.71
C PHE A 431 -4.95 31.02 10.84
N PHE A 432 -5.03 32.33 10.57
CA PHE A 432 -4.68 33.38 11.54
C PHE A 432 -5.89 33.97 12.28
N LYS A 433 -6.30 33.33 13.39
CA LYS A 433 -6.95 34.01 14.54
C LYS A 433 -6.92 33.13 15.82
N PRO A 434 -6.23 33.54 16.89
CA PRO A 434 -6.05 32.73 18.10
C PRO A 434 -7.00 33.10 19.26
N GLN A 435 -7.47 32.08 20.00
CA GLN A 435 -8.02 32.13 21.38
C GLN A 435 -7.77 30.75 22.05
N THR A 436 -6.73 30.55 22.89
CA THR A 436 -6.61 30.80 24.36
C THR A 436 -7.13 29.69 25.30
N SER A 437 -6.23 28.75 25.65
CA SER A 437 -5.76 28.31 27.02
C SER A 437 -6.72 27.85 28.16
N VAL A 438 -6.11 27.16 29.17
CA VAL A 438 -6.56 26.71 30.53
C VAL A 438 -6.89 25.19 30.61
N GLU A 439 -6.01 24.28 31.08
CA GLU A 439 -5.57 23.93 32.49
C GLU A 439 -6.52 22.91 33.20
N GLU A 440 -6.13 21.93 34.07
CA GLU A 440 -4.87 21.22 34.43
C GLU A 440 -5.16 19.95 35.34
N ASP A 441 -4.12 19.28 35.91
CA ASP A 441 -4.07 18.23 37.00
C ASP A 441 -4.56 16.76 36.74
N GLU A 442 -4.01 15.61 37.23
CA GLU A 442 -3.09 15.13 38.33
C GLU A 442 -3.72 14.77 39.72
N GLU A 443 -3.35 13.73 40.50
CA GLU A 443 -2.49 12.50 40.36
C GLU A 443 -3.18 11.30 41.13
N MET A 444 -2.71 10.31 41.96
CA MET A 444 -1.43 9.86 42.59
C MET A 444 -1.43 8.38 43.10
N LYS A 445 -0.55 7.50 42.55
CA LYS A 445 0.15 6.29 43.16
C LYS A 445 -0.71 5.22 43.93
N THR A 446 -0.26 4.10 44.55
CA THR A 446 1.06 3.49 44.91
C THR A 446 1.08 1.93 44.88
N THR A 447 2.19 1.34 44.41
CA THR A 447 2.92 0.10 44.86
C THR A 447 2.23 -1.14 45.50
N ASP A 448 2.65 -2.34 45.07
CA ASP A 448 3.30 -3.36 45.94
C ASP A 448 4.21 -4.30 45.10
N GLU A 449 5.27 -4.87 45.70
CA GLU A 449 6.28 -5.69 45.01
C GLU A 449 6.07 -7.21 45.17
N LYS A 450 6.29 -8.02 44.11
CA LYS A 450 6.92 -9.37 44.19
C LYS A 450 7.14 -10.01 42.80
N ARG A 451 8.40 -10.41 42.55
CA ARG A 451 8.92 -11.09 41.34
C ARG A 451 8.71 -10.30 40.04
N ASP A 452 9.82 -9.82 39.48
CA ASP A 452 9.85 -9.20 38.16
C ASP A 452 9.30 -10.16 37.08
N PRO A 453 8.14 -9.88 36.47
CA PRO A 453 7.61 -10.66 35.36
C PRO A 453 8.08 -10.14 34.01
N THR A 454 8.85 -9.04 33.96
CA THR A 454 9.20 -8.36 32.72
C THR A 454 10.36 -9.01 31.97
N VAL A 455 11.08 -9.98 32.56
CA VAL A 455 12.17 -10.72 31.89
C VAL A 455 11.88 -12.23 31.78
N THR A 456 12.15 -12.78 30.60
CA THR A 456 12.13 -14.22 30.34
C THR A 456 13.50 -14.72 29.86
N LYS A 457 13.68 -16.02 29.73
CA LYS A 457 14.95 -16.64 29.31
C LYS A 457 14.82 -17.20 27.90
N CYS A 458 15.74 -16.82 27.00
CA CYS A 458 15.74 -17.31 25.61
C CYS A 458 16.37 -18.69 25.49
N ASP A 459 15.61 -19.68 24.98
CA ASP A 459 16.09 -21.06 24.79
C ASP A 459 17.22 -21.18 23.75
N LYS A 460 17.30 -20.24 22.79
CA LYS A 460 18.28 -20.27 21.68
C LYS A 460 19.66 -19.74 22.09
N CYS A 461 19.76 -18.87 23.11
CA CYS A 461 21.04 -18.28 23.56
C CYS A 461 21.26 -18.23 25.07
N ASN A 462 20.33 -18.77 25.88
CA ASN A 462 20.34 -18.80 27.35
C ASN A 462 20.37 -17.43 28.09
N LYS A 463 20.28 -16.30 27.38
CA LYS A 463 20.21 -14.96 27.98
C LYS A 463 18.86 -14.70 28.67
N LEU A 464 18.87 -13.82 29.67
CA LEU A 464 17.67 -13.16 30.22
C LEU A 464 17.37 -11.92 29.37
N ILE A 465 16.10 -11.72 29.03
CA ILE A 465 15.65 -10.76 28.00
C ILE A 465 14.29 -10.18 28.42
N PRO A 466 14.07 -8.85 28.35
CA PRO A 466 12.76 -8.26 28.56
C PRO A 466 11.70 -8.88 27.64
N ILE A 467 10.48 -9.13 28.15
CA ILE A 467 9.38 -9.74 27.39
C ILE A 467 8.98 -8.88 26.19
N VAL A 468 9.10 -7.56 26.32
CA VAL A 468 8.93 -6.62 25.20
C VAL A 468 9.96 -6.82 24.08
N ASP A 469 11.19 -7.21 24.42
CA ASP A 469 12.29 -7.45 23.47
C ASP A 469 12.30 -8.90 22.93
N VAL A 470 11.38 -9.78 23.37
CA VAL A 470 11.38 -11.21 22.99
C VAL A 470 11.08 -11.39 21.50
N GLU A 471 10.22 -10.56 20.92
CA GLU A 471 9.88 -10.64 19.50
C GLU A 471 11.07 -10.18 18.64
N GLU A 472 11.62 -8.99 18.91
CA GLU A 472 12.85 -8.51 18.26
C GLU A 472 14.06 -9.46 18.42
N HIS A 473 14.22 -10.07 19.61
CA HIS A 473 15.30 -11.02 19.85
C HIS A 473 15.08 -12.35 19.11
N ASN A 474 13.84 -12.78 18.92
CA ASN A 474 13.52 -13.94 18.10
C ASN A 474 13.75 -13.65 16.61
N ASP A 475 13.43 -12.43 16.15
CA ASP A 475 13.70 -11.96 14.80
C ASP A 475 15.21 -11.77 14.54
N TRP A 476 15.99 -11.31 15.52
CA TRP A 476 17.46 -11.35 15.44
C TRP A 476 17.98 -12.78 15.24
N HIS A 477 17.45 -13.75 16.00
CA HIS A 477 17.77 -15.17 15.80
C HIS A 477 17.31 -15.72 14.45
N PHE A 478 16.23 -15.20 13.88
CA PHE A 478 15.72 -15.58 12.55
C PHE A 478 16.56 -14.95 11.42
N ALA A 479 16.94 -13.68 11.53
CA ALA A 479 17.87 -13.02 10.64
C ALA A 479 19.24 -13.73 10.63
N MET A 480 19.76 -14.11 11.81
CA MET A 480 20.98 -14.93 11.89
C MET A 480 20.83 -16.31 11.23
N SER A 481 19.68 -16.97 11.34
CA SER A 481 19.47 -18.28 10.70
C SER A 481 19.39 -18.17 9.17
N ILE A 482 18.77 -17.11 8.64
CA ILE A 482 18.81 -16.77 7.20
C ILE A 482 20.26 -16.52 6.77
N HIS A 483 20.99 -15.64 7.44
CA HIS A 483 22.35 -15.24 7.04
C HIS A 483 23.35 -16.40 7.05
N SER A 484 23.20 -17.34 8.00
CA SER A 484 23.97 -18.57 8.05
C SER A 484 23.59 -19.57 6.94
N THR A 485 22.31 -19.66 6.58
CA THR A 485 21.81 -20.50 5.46
C THR A 485 22.34 -20.02 4.11
N GLU A 486 22.42 -18.70 3.90
CA GLU A 486 23.02 -18.09 2.70
C GLU A 486 24.54 -18.32 2.62
N ARG A 487 25.26 -18.25 3.74
CA ARG A 487 26.67 -18.68 3.80
C ARG A 487 26.83 -20.16 3.48
N SER A 488 26.00 -21.04 4.03
CA SER A 488 26.09 -22.50 3.81
C SER A 488 25.85 -22.89 2.35
N SER A 489 24.89 -22.24 1.68
CA SER A 489 24.58 -22.47 0.25
C SER A 489 25.61 -21.86 -0.71
N SER A 490 26.46 -20.95 -0.23
CA SER A 490 27.57 -20.36 -1.00
C SER A 490 28.86 -21.20 -0.99
N ILE A 491 28.97 -22.21 -0.13
CA ILE A 491 30.22 -22.99 0.09
C ILE A 491 30.26 -24.29 -0.74
N THR A 492 29.10 -24.89 -1.05
CA THR A 492 29.00 -26.23 -1.67
C THR A 492 29.28 -26.28 -3.17
N THR A 493 29.42 -25.15 -3.88
CA THR A 493 29.63 -25.12 -5.34
C THR A 493 31.09 -25.14 -5.80
N ASN A 494 32.07 -24.97 -4.91
CA ASN A 494 33.49 -24.86 -5.27
C ASN A 494 34.35 -26.12 -5.06
N GLN A 495 33.74 -27.27 -4.77
CA GLN A 495 34.44 -28.57 -4.73
C GLN A 495 33.75 -29.64 -5.60
N MET A 496 33.88 -29.55 -6.94
CA MET A 496 33.89 -30.70 -7.87
C MET A 496 34.10 -30.25 -9.33
N LYS A 497 35.36 -30.13 -9.81
CA LYS A 497 35.69 -30.05 -11.27
C LYS A 497 37.19 -30.15 -11.63
N SER A 498 37.87 -31.25 -11.27
CA SER A 498 39.28 -31.47 -11.68
C SER A 498 39.73 -32.95 -11.71
N ALA A 499 38.94 -33.84 -12.35
CA ALA A 499 39.30 -35.26 -12.44
C ALA A 499 38.91 -35.96 -13.77
N SER A 500 39.63 -35.67 -14.86
CA SER A 500 40.11 -36.72 -15.78
C SER A 500 41.21 -36.21 -16.73
N LYS A 501 42.07 -37.11 -17.22
CA LYS A 501 43.24 -36.82 -18.08
C LYS A 501 42.93 -37.09 -19.56
N ARG A 502 43.60 -36.37 -20.46
CA ARG A 502 44.56 -36.96 -21.44
C ARG A 502 45.34 -35.90 -22.26
N THR A 503 46.66 -36.10 -22.31
CA THR A 503 47.63 -35.93 -23.43
C THR A 503 47.26 -35.07 -24.67
N ALA A 504 48.16 -34.28 -25.29
CA ALA A 504 49.63 -34.43 -25.36
C ALA A 504 50.43 -33.14 -25.73
N THR A 505 51.77 -33.28 -25.76
CA THR A 505 52.78 -32.55 -26.59
C THR A 505 52.93 -31.02 -26.55
N GLN A 506 53.89 -30.57 -25.73
CA GLN A 506 55.11 -29.77 -26.03
C GLN A 506 55.17 -28.66 -27.11
N SER A 507 56.12 -27.73 -26.86
CA SER A 507 56.65 -26.61 -27.68
C SER A 507 55.90 -25.26 -27.59
N GLY A 508 56.58 -24.11 -27.59
CA GLY A 508 58.03 -23.89 -27.49
C GLY A 508 58.46 -22.42 -27.64
N GLY A 509 59.42 -21.96 -26.82
CA GLY A 509 59.96 -20.59 -26.80
C GLY A 509 59.04 -19.54 -26.14
N SER A 510 59.48 -18.36 -25.69
CA SER A 510 60.75 -17.75 -25.26
C SER A 510 60.69 -16.24 -25.56
N SER A 511 61.53 -15.43 -24.90
CA SER A 511 61.60 -13.95 -24.99
C SER A 511 60.39 -13.16 -24.44
N SER A 512 60.51 -11.86 -24.10
CA SER A 512 61.38 -11.26 -23.05
C SER A 512 61.12 -9.75 -22.94
N SER A 513 61.04 -9.22 -21.71
CA SER A 513 60.97 -7.78 -21.37
C SER A 513 59.73 -7.05 -21.94
N SER A 514 59.18 -6.00 -21.33
CA SER A 514 59.78 -4.98 -20.47
C SER A 514 58.73 -4.33 -19.54
N ALA A 515 59.18 -3.61 -18.51
CA ALA A 515 58.29 -2.93 -17.57
C ALA A 515 57.92 -1.51 -18.02
N SER A 516 56.69 -1.07 -17.75
CA SER A 516 56.30 0.33 -17.83
C SER A 516 55.17 0.64 -16.84
N LYS A 517 55.49 1.36 -15.76
CA LYS A 517 54.50 1.83 -14.78
C LYS A 517 53.65 2.94 -15.40
N LYS A 518 52.37 2.67 -15.70
CA LYS A 518 51.36 3.72 -15.90
C LYS A 518 50.63 3.98 -14.59
N LYS A 519 50.42 5.26 -14.25
CA LYS A 519 49.56 5.68 -13.13
C LYS A 519 48.13 5.16 -13.38
N LYS A 520 47.49 4.58 -12.37
CA LYS A 520 46.03 4.43 -12.35
C LYS A 520 45.44 5.80 -12.02
N ASN A 521 44.81 6.46 -12.98
CA ASN A 521 43.77 7.43 -12.63
C ASN A 521 42.55 6.64 -12.14
N SER A 522 41.85 7.15 -11.14
CA SER A 522 40.47 6.75 -10.86
C SER A 522 39.65 7.02 -12.12
N LYS A 523 38.99 5.98 -12.64
CA LYS A 523 38.08 6.09 -13.78
C LYS A 523 36.75 5.47 -13.35
N ILE A 524 35.67 6.23 -13.43
CA ILE A 524 34.32 5.71 -13.19
C ILE A 524 34.05 4.58 -14.18
N VAL A 525 33.53 3.44 -13.68
CA VAL A 525 33.15 2.30 -14.51
C VAL A 525 31.66 2.39 -14.83
N SER A 526 31.32 3.23 -15.79
CA SER A 526 30.00 3.23 -16.43
C SER A 526 29.87 2.02 -17.37
N SER A 527 28.69 1.38 -17.38
CA SER A 527 28.39 0.28 -18.31
C SER A 527 27.94 0.82 -19.67
N GLU A 528 28.91 1.18 -20.51
CA GLU A 528 28.67 1.80 -21.83
C GLU A 528 27.81 0.92 -22.75
N THR A 529 26.60 1.39 -23.05
CA THR A 529 25.79 1.00 -24.21
C THR A 529 25.12 2.26 -24.76
N ASN A 530 25.17 2.45 -26.08
CA ASN A 530 24.93 3.76 -26.70
C ASN A 530 23.49 4.32 -26.53
N ASN A 531 23.43 5.64 -26.31
CA ASN A 531 22.29 6.53 -26.60
C ASN A 531 20.91 6.20 -26.00
N LYS A 532 20.85 5.89 -24.70
CA LYS A 532 19.73 6.35 -23.85
C LYS A 532 20.26 6.84 -22.50
N ILE A 533 20.09 8.13 -22.17
CA ILE A 533 20.45 8.67 -20.85
C ILE A 533 19.51 8.05 -19.80
N LYS A 534 20.04 7.14 -18.99
CA LYS A 534 19.40 6.72 -17.74
C LYS A 534 19.57 7.87 -16.75
N LYS A 535 18.46 8.48 -16.33
CA LYS A 535 18.45 9.62 -15.37
C LYS A 535 18.71 9.21 -13.91
N TYR A 536 18.80 7.90 -13.67
CA TYR A 536 19.08 7.28 -12.39
C TYR A 536 20.27 6.34 -12.58
N LEU A 537 21.36 6.60 -11.86
CA LEU A 537 22.64 5.91 -12.04
C LEU A 537 23.29 5.67 -10.69
N GLY A 538 23.54 4.39 -10.39
CA GLY A 538 24.48 3.99 -9.33
C GLY A 538 25.91 4.03 -9.87
N TYR A 539 26.80 4.70 -9.13
CA TYR A 539 28.21 4.85 -9.44
C TYR A 539 29.05 4.09 -8.41
N GLN A 540 30.20 3.58 -8.86
CA GLN A 540 31.21 2.95 -8.00
C GLN A 540 32.59 3.49 -8.36
N HIS A 541 33.40 3.83 -7.35
CA HIS A 541 34.79 4.22 -7.53
C HIS A 541 35.66 3.75 -6.35
N VAL A 542 36.96 3.61 -6.58
CA VAL A 542 37.93 3.40 -5.49
C VAL A 542 38.14 4.73 -4.76
N SER A 543 37.73 4.82 -3.50
CA SER A 543 38.03 5.98 -2.65
C SER A 543 39.48 5.94 -2.18
N GLN A 544 40.19 7.05 -2.36
CA GLN A 544 41.54 7.24 -1.83
C GLN A 544 41.52 7.66 -0.35
N VAL A 545 40.43 8.30 0.11
CA VAL A 545 40.24 8.72 1.50
C VAL A 545 39.89 7.53 2.41
N LEU A 546 39.01 6.64 1.94
CA LEU A 546 38.46 5.49 2.70
C LEU A 546 39.17 4.16 2.36
N GLY A 547 40.04 4.14 1.35
CA GLY A 547 40.86 2.97 0.99
C GLY A 547 40.10 1.74 0.47
N CYS A 548 38.84 1.91 0.04
CA CYS A 548 37.95 0.84 -0.43
C CYS A 548 37.13 1.30 -1.65
N ASP A 549 36.34 0.39 -2.22
CA ASP A 549 35.34 0.75 -3.23
C ASP A 549 34.13 1.39 -2.53
N MET A 550 33.79 2.61 -2.95
CA MET A 550 32.61 3.33 -2.51
C MET A 550 31.55 3.38 -3.59
N LYS A 551 30.29 3.45 -3.15
CA LYS A 551 29.13 3.71 -3.98
C LYS A 551 28.52 5.06 -3.69
N PHE A 552 27.92 5.63 -4.72
CA PHE A 552 26.96 6.72 -4.61
C PHE A 552 25.98 6.63 -5.76
N THR A 553 24.73 6.98 -5.50
CA THR A 553 23.66 6.98 -6.49
C THR A 553 23.24 8.41 -6.81
N VAL A 554 23.00 8.70 -8.09
CA VAL A 554 22.64 10.04 -8.57
C VAL A 554 21.36 10.00 -9.40
N PHE A 555 20.50 10.98 -9.15
CA PHE A 555 19.44 11.40 -10.06
C PHE A 555 19.85 12.67 -10.81
N LEU A 556 19.68 12.69 -12.14
CA LEU A 556 19.93 13.86 -12.99
C LEU A 556 18.63 14.31 -13.72
N PRO A 557 18.26 15.60 -13.64
CA PRO A 557 17.06 16.13 -14.27
C PRO A 557 17.20 16.28 -15.80
N LEU A 558 16.10 16.57 -16.51
CA LEU A 558 16.06 16.57 -17.98
C LEU A 558 16.97 17.63 -18.64
N SER A 559 17.09 18.81 -18.03
CA SER A 559 17.85 19.94 -18.54
C SER A 559 19.37 19.71 -18.60
N THR A 560 19.91 18.69 -17.91
CA THR A 560 21.35 18.41 -17.88
C THR A 560 21.94 17.96 -19.21
N SER A 561 21.09 17.75 -20.22
CA SER A 561 21.51 17.53 -21.61
C SER A 561 22.00 18.81 -22.31
N THR A 562 21.75 19.99 -21.73
CA THR A 562 22.10 21.30 -22.33
C THR A 562 22.79 22.29 -21.37
N SER A 563 22.65 22.15 -20.06
CA SER A 563 23.22 23.09 -19.07
C SER A 563 23.61 22.40 -17.76
N LYS A 564 24.42 23.06 -16.92
CA LYS A 564 24.61 22.64 -15.53
C LYS A 564 23.30 22.81 -14.73
N CYS A 565 23.09 21.96 -13.72
CA CYS A 565 21.94 22.06 -12.80
C CYS A 565 22.38 22.21 -11.33
N PRO A 566 21.54 22.82 -10.47
CA PRO A 566 21.72 22.75 -9.02
C PRO A 566 21.68 21.30 -8.49
N ALA A 567 22.21 21.07 -7.29
CA ALA A 567 22.23 19.74 -6.66
C ALA A 567 21.98 19.75 -5.15
N VAL A 568 21.45 18.65 -4.63
CA VAL A 568 21.28 18.40 -3.20
C VAL A 568 21.89 17.04 -2.83
N TYR A 569 22.79 17.04 -1.84
CA TYR A 569 23.32 15.82 -1.22
C TYR A 569 22.34 15.31 -0.16
N PHE A 570 22.00 14.01 -0.17
CA PHE A 570 21.25 13.36 0.91
C PHE A 570 22.12 12.36 1.66
N LEU A 571 22.35 12.61 2.95
CA LEU A 571 23.08 11.73 3.87
C LEU A 571 22.10 10.82 4.62
N SER A 572 22.32 9.51 4.58
CA SER A 572 21.37 8.54 5.12
C SER A 572 21.64 8.14 6.57
N GLY A 573 20.59 7.69 7.27
CA GLY A 573 20.68 7.19 8.64
C GLY A 573 21.30 5.79 8.76
N LEU A 574 21.21 5.21 9.96
CA LEU A 574 21.70 3.86 10.26
C LEU A 574 21.10 2.77 9.36
N THR A 575 21.84 1.68 9.17
CA THR A 575 21.59 0.52 8.30
C THR A 575 21.28 0.83 6.82
N CYS A 576 21.42 2.09 6.39
CA CYS A 576 21.17 2.50 5.01
C CYS A 576 22.38 2.32 4.09
N THR A 577 22.10 2.24 2.79
CA THR A 577 23.05 2.24 1.67
C THR A 577 22.79 3.45 0.76
N ASP A 578 23.59 3.62 -0.30
CA ASP A 578 23.35 4.62 -1.34
C ASP A 578 21.98 4.46 -2.04
N GLU A 579 21.43 3.24 -2.07
CA GLU A 579 20.12 2.94 -2.68
C GLU A 579 18.92 3.27 -1.76
N ASN A 580 19.10 3.44 -0.44
CA ASN A 580 17.98 3.56 0.50
C ASN A 580 17.11 4.81 0.27
N PHE A 581 17.71 5.99 0.25
CA PHE A 581 16.97 7.23 -0.01
C PHE A 581 16.35 7.26 -1.42
N PRO A 582 17.08 6.94 -2.51
CA PRO A 582 16.50 6.76 -3.84
C PRO A 582 15.27 5.87 -3.93
N THR A 583 15.28 4.73 -3.23
CA THR A 583 14.20 3.73 -3.33
C THR A 583 13.02 4.02 -2.39
N LYS A 584 13.23 4.75 -1.29
CA LYS A 584 12.24 4.93 -0.21
C LYS A 584 11.72 6.35 0.00
N SER A 585 12.34 7.40 -0.56
CA SER A 585 11.93 8.80 -0.31
C SER A 585 10.84 9.33 -1.27
N THR A 586 10.73 8.77 -2.48
CA THR A 586 9.99 9.34 -3.63
C THR A 586 10.49 10.70 -4.16
N ALA A 587 11.65 11.19 -3.68
CA ALA A 587 12.19 12.52 -3.98
C ALA A 587 12.39 12.86 -5.48
N PHE A 588 12.52 11.86 -6.35
CA PHE A 588 12.84 12.05 -7.78
C PHE A 588 11.74 12.70 -8.63
N GLY A 589 10.48 12.71 -8.16
CA GLY A 589 9.43 13.49 -8.82
C GLY A 589 9.71 14.99 -8.68
N VAL A 590 9.61 15.47 -7.44
CA VAL A 590 9.89 16.84 -7.01
C VAL A 590 11.25 17.33 -7.52
N ALA A 591 12.31 16.52 -7.39
CA ALA A 591 13.64 16.87 -7.90
C ALA A 591 13.71 17.01 -9.43
N SER A 592 12.91 16.23 -10.18
CA SER A 592 12.75 16.45 -11.62
C SER A 592 12.06 17.79 -11.89
N ASP A 593 10.98 18.08 -11.17
CA ASP A 593 10.12 19.22 -11.48
C ASP A 593 10.84 20.56 -11.20
N HIS A 594 11.65 20.64 -10.13
CA HIS A 594 12.55 21.78 -9.90
C HIS A 594 13.88 21.75 -10.68
N GLN A 595 14.16 20.70 -11.46
CA GLN A 595 15.43 20.50 -12.18
C GLN A 595 16.68 20.50 -11.28
N ILE A 596 16.64 19.81 -10.12
CA ILE A 596 17.81 19.53 -9.27
C ILE A 596 18.33 18.10 -9.46
N ALA A 597 19.64 17.93 -9.34
CA ALA A 597 20.23 16.62 -9.13
C ALA A 597 20.17 16.21 -7.65
N LEU A 598 19.92 14.93 -7.37
CA LEU A 598 20.06 14.38 -6.01
C LEU A 598 21.25 13.41 -5.96
N ILE A 599 22.07 13.53 -4.93
CA ILE A 599 23.30 12.74 -4.75
C ILE A 599 23.23 12.01 -3.41
N SER A 600 23.19 10.68 -3.45
CA SER A 600 23.06 9.83 -2.27
C SER A 600 24.28 8.90 -2.16
N PRO A 601 25.28 9.24 -1.33
CA PRO A 601 26.41 8.36 -1.06
C PRO A 601 26.06 7.24 -0.09
N ASP A 602 26.88 6.18 -0.11
CA ASP A 602 26.83 5.14 0.92
C ASP A 602 27.19 5.72 2.31
N THR A 603 26.69 5.10 3.37
CA THR A 603 26.77 5.61 4.76
C THR A 603 28.10 5.32 5.46
N SER A 604 28.86 4.38 4.92
CA SER A 604 30.08 3.82 5.53
C SER A 604 30.96 3.13 4.48
N PRO A 605 32.27 2.99 4.74
CA PRO A 605 33.14 2.07 3.99
C PRO A 605 32.57 0.64 4.08
N ARG A 606 32.54 -0.11 2.97
CA ARG A 606 32.05 -1.50 2.97
C ARG A 606 33.11 -2.50 2.52
N GLY A 607 33.07 -3.70 3.12
CA GLY A 607 34.02 -4.78 2.81
C GLY A 607 35.45 -4.53 3.31
N VAL A 608 35.63 -3.62 4.27
CA VAL A 608 36.94 -3.31 4.87
C VAL A 608 37.31 -4.38 5.92
N PRO A 609 38.61 -4.76 6.05
CA PRO A 609 39.03 -5.83 6.94
C PRO A 609 39.21 -5.35 8.40
N ILE A 610 38.15 -4.78 8.99
CA ILE A 610 38.14 -4.27 10.36
C ILE A 610 37.42 -5.27 11.28
N PRO A 611 38.05 -5.76 12.37
CA PRO A 611 37.35 -6.54 13.40
C PRO A 611 36.26 -5.70 14.08
N GLY A 612 35.08 -6.28 14.34
CA GLY A 612 33.92 -5.56 14.90
C GLY A 612 33.04 -4.82 13.87
N ASP A 613 33.52 -4.60 12.64
CA ASP A 613 32.87 -3.73 11.63
C ASP A 613 31.40 -4.06 11.33
N SER A 614 31.04 -5.34 11.39
CA SER A 614 29.68 -5.84 11.13
C SER A 614 29.06 -6.59 12.33
N GLU A 615 29.56 -6.37 13.55
CA GLU A 615 29.08 -7.09 14.75
C GLU A 615 27.86 -6.43 15.42
N THR A 616 27.56 -5.16 15.12
CA THR A 616 26.39 -4.44 15.64
C THR A 616 25.68 -3.64 14.55
N TRP A 617 24.38 -3.37 14.76
CA TRP A 617 23.56 -2.56 13.87
C TRP A 617 23.71 -1.04 14.12
N SER A 618 24.25 -0.67 15.29
CA SER A 618 24.39 0.71 15.77
C SER A 618 25.83 1.24 15.70
N PHE A 619 26.76 0.52 15.06
CA PHE A 619 28.15 0.97 14.86
C PHE A 619 28.73 0.42 13.54
N GLY A 620 29.95 0.83 13.17
CA GLY A 620 30.69 0.33 12.01
C GLY A 620 29.91 0.44 10.68
N VAL A 621 29.86 -0.65 9.93
CA VAL A 621 29.27 -0.74 8.58
C VAL A 621 27.75 -0.52 8.56
N SER A 622 27.14 -0.46 9.74
CA SER A 622 25.73 -0.16 9.97
C SER A 622 25.51 1.30 10.41
N ALA A 623 26.51 1.95 11.01
CA ALA A 623 26.44 3.34 11.47
C ALA A 623 27.85 3.98 11.52
N GLY A 624 28.32 4.44 10.36
CA GLY A 624 29.67 4.98 10.22
C GLY A 624 29.90 6.34 10.88
N PHE A 625 28.83 7.12 11.09
CA PHE A 625 28.83 8.57 11.31
C PHE A 625 29.56 9.36 10.22
N TYR A 626 29.10 10.59 9.94
CA TYR A 626 29.69 11.45 8.90
C TYR A 626 30.88 12.26 9.45
N LEU A 627 31.83 11.55 10.06
CA LEU A 627 33.03 12.07 10.73
C LEU A 627 34.31 11.44 10.18
N ASP A 628 35.47 11.95 10.61
CA ASP A 628 36.76 11.30 10.41
C ASP A 628 37.28 10.71 11.72
N ALA A 629 37.38 9.38 11.77
CA ALA A 629 37.83 8.64 12.94
C ALA A 629 39.35 8.80 13.15
N THR A 630 39.74 8.97 14.42
CA THR A 630 41.13 9.12 14.87
C THR A 630 41.66 7.86 15.56
N LYS A 631 40.77 6.94 15.97
CA LYS A 631 41.13 5.70 16.67
C LYS A 631 41.25 4.49 15.74
N GLU A 632 42.34 3.76 15.93
CA GLU A 632 42.56 2.45 15.31
C GLU A 632 41.58 1.41 15.89
N PRO A 633 41.01 0.50 15.08
CA PRO A 633 41.28 0.27 13.65
C PRO A 633 40.57 1.23 12.68
N TRP A 634 39.58 1.99 13.14
CA TRP A 634 38.65 2.78 12.32
C TRP A 634 39.33 3.88 11.51
N SER A 635 40.35 4.52 12.07
CA SER A 635 41.17 5.59 11.47
C SER A 635 41.85 5.25 10.13
N LYS A 636 41.86 3.97 9.73
CA LYS A 636 42.30 3.55 8.39
C LYS A 636 41.27 3.83 7.30
N ASN A 637 39.98 3.68 7.59
CA ASN A 637 38.92 3.59 6.59
C ASN A 637 37.74 4.53 6.87
N TYR A 638 37.38 4.82 8.13
CA TYR A 638 36.22 5.64 8.50
C TYR A 638 36.57 7.13 8.48
N LYS A 639 36.59 7.71 7.28
CA LYS A 639 36.85 9.13 7.02
C LYS A 639 35.74 9.78 6.19
N MET A 640 34.52 9.60 6.66
CA MET A 640 33.31 9.98 5.93
C MET A 640 33.16 11.49 5.78
N TYR A 641 33.68 12.30 6.72
CA TYR A 641 33.70 13.76 6.55
C TYR A 641 34.59 14.15 5.38
N SER A 642 35.86 13.73 5.38
CA SER A 642 36.80 13.98 4.27
C SER A 642 36.30 13.41 2.93
N TYR A 643 35.67 12.23 2.95
CA TYR A 643 35.12 11.61 1.74
C TYR A 643 33.99 12.45 1.13
N ILE A 644 32.99 12.87 1.92
CA ILE A 644 31.88 13.71 1.42
C ILE A 644 32.42 15.06 0.95
N VAL A 645 33.24 15.71 1.78
CA VAL A 645 33.61 17.12 1.64
C VAL A 645 34.64 17.36 0.53
N ASP A 646 35.61 16.46 0.33
CA ASP A 646 36.74 16.71 -0.59
C ASP A 646 36.90 15.67 -1.72
N GLU A 647 36.63 14.38 -1.50
CA GLU A 647 36.73 13.38 -2.57
C GLU A 647 35.46 13.34 -3.44
N LEU A 648 34.30 13.08 -2.84
CA LEU A 648 33.03 12.94 -3.56
C LEU A 648 32.53 14.27 -4.13
N TYR A 649 32.60 15.37 -3.38
CA TYR A 649 32.25 16.71 -3.87
C TYR A 649 33.01 17.07 -5.16
N LYS A 650 34.31 16.79 -5.18
CA LYS A 650 35.17 17.01 -6.34
C LYS A 650 34.87 16.05 -7.48
N LEU A 651 34.65 14.76 -7.20
CA LEU A 651 34.32 13.76 -8.22
C LEU A 651 33.02 14.11 -8.95
N VAL A 652 31.98 14.48 -8.20
CA VAL A 652 30.69 14.95 -8.75
C VAL A 652 30.90 16.16 -9.66
N LEU A 653 31.63 17.19 -9.21
CA LEU A 653 31.87 18.40 -10.01
C LEU A 653 32.74 18.18 -11.26
N GLN A 654 33.51 17.10 -11.31
CA GLN A 654 34.35 16.74 -12.46
C GLN A 654 33.63 15.89 -13.50
N GLU A 655 32.78 14.95 -13.05
CA GLU A 655 32.19 13.92 -13.92
C GLU A 655 30.71 14.18 -14.26
N LEU A 656 30.03 15.11 -13.55
CA LEU A 656 28.60 15.37 -13.68
C LEU A 656 28.30 16.85 -13.99
N PRO A 657 27.19 17.15 -14.69
CA PRO A 657 26.82 18.52 -15.10
C PRO A 657 26.19 19.32 -13.94
N ILE A 658 26.91 19.45 -12.83
CA ILE A 658 26.44 20.16 -11.63
C ILE A 658 27.00 21.59 -11.59
N ASP A 659 26.17 22.54 -11.15
CA ASP A 659 26.54 23.92 -10.86
C ASP A 659 27.19 24.01 -9.47
N ALA A 660 28.46 24.44 -9.43
CA ALA A 660 29.28 24.43 -8.21
C ALA A 660 28.88 25.51 -7.21
N ASP A 661 28.21 26.56 -7.68
CA ASP A 661 27.67 27.62 -6.82
C ASP A 661 26.27 27.28 -6.29
N LYS A 662 25.68 26.14 -6.68
CA LYS A 662 24.31 25.76 -6.34
C LYS A 662 24.21 24.33 -5.80
N ILE A 663 24.96 24.07 -4.74
CA ILE A 663 24.91 22.80 -4.00
C ILE A 663 24.39 23.03 -2.57
N SER A 664 23.50 22.16 -2.12
CA SER A 664 22.98 22.11 -0.75
C SER A 664 23.03 20.69 -0.17
N ILE A 665 22.74 20.54 1.12
CA ILE A 665 22.88 19.27 1.84
C ILE A 665 21.70 19.02 2.77
N MET A 666 21.28 17.75 2.85
CA MET A 666 20.28 17.27 3.79
C MET A 666 20.55 15.83 4.24
N GLY A 667 19.78 15.34 5.19
CA GLY A 667 19.85 13.94 5.60
C GLY A 667 18.82 13.52 6.63
N HIS A 668 18.83 12.25 7.00
CA HIS A 668 17.96 11.67 8.02
C HIS A 668 18.77 11.07 9.19
N SER A 669 18.33 11.24 10.44
CA SER A 669 18.94 10.57 11.60
C SER A 669 20.42 10.94 11.78
N MET A 670 21.31 9.96 11.90
CA MET A 670 22.79 10.10 11.82
C MET A 670 23.26 10.83 10.55
N GLY A 671 22.51 10.75 9.44
CA GLY A 671 22.76 11.52 8.22
C GLY A 671 22.26 12.97 8.30
N GLY A 672 21.15 13.23 9.00
CA GLY A 672 20.68 14.60 9.28
C GLY A 672 21.67 15.34 10.18
N HIS A 673 22.20 14.64 11.18
CA HIS A 673 23.36 15.06 11.96
C HIS A 673 24.58 15.42 11.07
N GLY A 674 24.92 14.53 10.13
CA GLY A 674 25.97 14.78 9.14
C GLY A 674 25.71 16.02 8.29
N ALA A 675 24.46 16.26 7.87
CA ALA A 675 24.10 17.41 7.05
C ALA A 675 24.23 18.73 7.82
N LEU A 676 23.79 18.77 9.09
CA LEU A 676 23.97 19.92 9.99
C LEU A 676 25.46 20.25 10.19
N THR A 677 26.27 19.25 10.57
CA THR A 677 27.70 19.46 10.83
C THR A 677 28.51 19.80 9.57
N ILE A 678 28.32 19.07 8.46
CA ILE A 678 29.04 19.32 7.20
C ILE A 678 28.61 20.65 6.56
N GLY A 679 27.31 20.95 6.53
CA GLY A 679 26.79 22.18 5.94
C GLY A 679 27.25 23.45 6.67
N LEU A 680 27.28 23.42 8.00
CA LEU A 680 27.79 24.55 8.81
C LEU A 680 29.31 24.69 8.74
N LYS A 681 30.06 23.58 8.64
CA LYS A 681 31.53 23.62 8.54
C LYS A 681 32.06 23.99 7.15
N ASN A 682 31.25 23.87 6.10
CA ASN A 682 31.63 24.14 4.71
C ASN A 682 30.63 25.09 4.00
N PRO A 683 30.48 26.34 4.49
CA PRO A 683 29.47 27.28 3.99
C PRO A 683 29.77 27.82 2.59
N ASP A 684 31.00 27.67 2.10
CA ASP A 684 31.38 27.91 0.71
C ASP A 684 30.75 26.86 -0.23
N LYS A 685 30.82 25.58 0.16
CA LYS A 685 30.33 24.43 -0.62
C LYS A 685 28.81 24.25 -0.55
N PHE A 686 28.21 24.40 0.62
CA PHE A 686 26.78 24.15 0.83
C PHE A 686 26.01 25.43 1.18
N LYS A 687 24.98 25.76 0.39
CA LYS A 687 24.22 27.02 0.51
C LYS A 687 23.08 26.93 1.53
N SER A 688 22.34 25.82 1.55
CA SER A 688 21.28 25.54 2.52
C SER A 688 21.34 24.13 3.09
N ILE A 689 20.74 23.95 4.27
CA ILE A 689 20.83 22.75 5.08
C ILE A 689 19.42 22.32 5.51
N SER A 690 19.07 21.04 5.41
CA SER A 690 17.86 20.54 6.06
C SER A 690 18.04 19.15 6.68
N ALA A 691 17.19 18.74 7.62
CA ALA A 691 17.30 17.42 8.25
C ALA A 691 15.96 16.84 8.71
N PHE A 692 15.82 15.52 8.55
CA PHE A 692 14.73 14.73 9.13
C PHE A 692 15.22 14.01 10.39
N SER A 693 14.50 14.13 11.49
CA SER A 693 14.79 13.46 12.77
C SER A 693 16.29 13.43 13.15
N PRO A 694 17.02 14.56 13.17
CA PRO A 694 18.49 14.56 13.29
C PRO A 694 19.00 14.15 14.69
N VAL A 695 20.09 13.37 14.73
CA VAL A 695 20.91 13.12 15.94
C VAL A 695 21.63 14.42 16.31
N SER A 696 20.96 15.28 17.06
CA SER A 696 21.27 16.71 17.12
C SER A 696 22.30 17.08 18.18
N ASN A 697 22.44 16.28 19.22
CA ASN A 697 23.40 16.49 20.31
C ASN A 697 24.10 15.17 20.68
N PRO A 698 24.90 14.57 19.77
CA PRO A 698 25.50 13.26 19.99
C PRO A 698 26.27 13.15 21.31
N THR A 699 26.92 14.23 21.76
CA THR A 699 27.68 14.26 23.03
C THR A 699 26.83 14.09 24.29
N LYS A 700 25.49 14.20 24.19
CA LYS A 700 24.53 13.99 25.29
C LYS A 700 23.55 12.83 25.02
N THR A 701 23.87 11.94 24.09
CA THR A 701 23.03 10.79 23.72
C THR A 701 23.78 9.47 23.97
N PRO A 702 23.14 8.41 24.49
CA PRO A 702 23.79 7.11 24.69
C PRO A 702 24.48 6.58 23.43
N TRP A 703 23.84 6.70 22.27
CA TRP A 703 24.39 6.24 20.99
C TRP A 703 25.53 7.11 20.48
N GLY A 704 25.39 8.44 20.50
CA GLY A 704 26.43 9.37 20.07
C GLY A 704 27.69 9.29 20.93
N ILE A 705 27.54 9.17 22.26
CA ILE A 705 28.64 8.93 23.21
C ILE A 705 29.35 7.61 22.88
N HIS A 706 28.61 6.53 22.59
CA HIS A 706 29.20 5.25 22.19
C HIS A 706 29.97 5.37 20.86
N ALA A 707 29.42 6.03 19.85
CA ALA A 707 30.06 6.22 18.56
C ALA A 707 31.34 7.05 18.67
N PHE A 708 31.28 8.21 19.35
CA PHE A 708 32.41 9.12 19.48
C PHE A 708 33.53 8.53 20.34
N LYS A 709 33.19 7.79 21.41
CA LYS A 709 34.17 7.05 22.21
C LYS A 709 34.99 6.07 21.39
N ASN A 710 34.38 5.36 20.44
CA ASN A 710 35.06 4.35 19.63
C ASN A 710 35.74 4.92 18.37
N TYR A 711 35.20 5.98 17.75
CA TYR A 711 35.81 6.62 16.57
C TYR A 711 36.85 7.70 16.90
N LEU A 712 36.60 8.53 17.91
CA LEU A 712 37.41 9.71 18.26
C LEU A 712 38.23 9.52 19.54
N GLY A 713 37.78 8.64 20.45
CA GLY A 713 38.40 8.38 21.76
C GLY A 713 37.64 9.03 22.90
N GLU A 714 37.69 8.43 24.09
CA GLU A 714 37.07 8.98 25.30
C GLU A 714 37.83 10.22 25.83
N GLU A 715 39.14 10.27 25.59
CA GLU A 715 40.02 11.33 26.07
C GLU A 715 39.96 12.62 25.25
N ASP A 716 39.52 12.55 23.98
CA ASP A 716 39.46 13.72 23.07
C ASP A 716 38.06 14.33 23.02
N GLN A 717 37.58 14.77 24.18
CA GLN A 717 36.35 15.55 24.33
C GLN A 717 36.37 16.88 23.54
N ALA A 718 37.54 17.32 23.06
CA ALA A 718 37.65 18.48 22.17
C ALA A 718 37.23 18.12 20.73
N ALA A 719 37.75 17.02 20.17
CA ALA A 719 37.34 16.52 18.86
C ALA A 719 35.85 16.19 18.79
N TRP A 720 35.24 15.72 19.88
CA TRP A 720 33.79 15.47 19.96
C TRP A 720 32.98 16.73 19.63
N LYS A 721 33.41 17.90 20.13
CA LYS A 721 32.75 19.20 19.92
C LYS A 721 32.92 19.76 18.49
N GLU A 722 33.80 19.17 17.69
CA GLU A 722 33.95 19.50 16.26
C GLU A 722 33.06 18.62 15.37
N TYR A 723 32.37 17.65 15.97
CA TYR A 723 31.37 16.79 15.33
C TYR A 723 30.02 16.79 16.06
N ASP A 724 29.76 17.66 17.04
CA ASP A 724 28.43 17.81 17.65
C ASP A 724 27.67 18.98 17.01
N SER A 725 26.45 18.75 16.49
CA SER A 725 25.71 19.79 15.77
C SER A 725 25.39 21.00 16.64
N CYS A 726 25.15 20.83 17.94
CA CYS A 726 24.87 21.93 18.86
C CYS A 726 26.12 22.76 19.13
N GLU A 727 27.28 22.13 19.31
CA GLU A 727 28.56 22.84 19.48
C GLU A 727 29.00 23.54 18.19
N VAL A 728 28.81 22.89 17.03
CA VAL A 728 29.13 23.46 15.70
C VAL A 728 28.25 24.67 15.40
N VAL A 729 26.94 24.60 15.66
CA VAL A 729 26.04 25.74 15.40
C VAL A 729 26.24 26.90 16.39
N ALA A 730 26.56 26.61 17.66
CA ALA A 730 26.88 27.65 18.64
C ALA A 730 28.18 28.41 18.32
N LYS A 731 29.16 27.75 17.67
CA LYS A 731 30.42 28.37 17.20
C LYS A 731 30.33 29.04 15.82
N TYR A 732 29.26 28.79 15.06
CA TYR A 732 29.20 29.15 13.64
C TYR A 732 29.23 30.67 13.42
N SER A 733 30.20 31.16 12.65
CA SER A 733 30.44 32.58 12.40
C SER A 733 30.47 32.95 10.91
N GLY A 734 30.04 32.02 10.04
CA GLY A 734 29.94 32.22 8.59
C GLY A 734 28.73 33.07 8.15
N PRO A 735 28.42 33.15 6.84
CA PRO A 735 27.26 33.87 6.33
C PRO A 735 25.93 33.29 6.84
N LEU A 736 24.84 34.06 6.77
CA LEU A 736 23.51 33.62 7.24
C LEU A 736 23.12 32.26 6.64
N ARG A 737 22.73 31.32 7.49
CA ARG A 737 22.23 29.98 7.10
C ARG A 737 20.80 29.81 7.54
N ASN A 738 19.91 29.60 6.57
CA ASN A 738 18.60 29.00 6.83
C ASN A 738 18.78 27.48 7.00
N ILE A 739 18.12 26.91 8.00
CA ILE A 739 18.09 25.47 8.29
C ILE A 739 16.64 25.05 8.49
N LEU A 740 16.20 23.98 7.83
CA LEU A 740 14.89 23.36 8.04
C LEU A 740 15.04 22.01 8.73
N ILE A 741 14.31 21.79 9.84
CA ILE A 741 14.29 20.52 10.56
C ILE A 741 12.85 20.07 10.74
N ASP A 742 12.51 18.91 10.18
CA ASP A 742 11.29 18.17 10.56
C ASP A 742 11.66 17.08 11.58
N GLN A 743 10.81 16.92 12.59
CA GLN A 743 10.91 15.86 13.61
C GLN A 743 9.52 15.28 13.89
N GLY A 744 9.34 13.97 13.75
CA GLY A 744 8.10 13.30 14.18
C GLY A 744 7.94 13.30 15.70
N THR A 745 6.73 13.50 16.22
CA THR A 745 6.45 13.49 17.68
C THR A 745 6.36 12.08 18.27
N GLU A 746 5.99 11.08 17.47
CA GLU A 746 5.93 9.65 17.84
C GLU A 746 7.22 8.90 17.45
N ASP A 747 8.31 9.65 17.21
CA ASP A 747 9.63 9.09 16.93
C ASP A 747 10.25 8.50 18.20
N SER A 748 10.35 7.16 18.26
CA SER A 748 10.85 6.42 19.43
C SER A 748 12.30 6.74 19.82
N PHE A 749 13.05 7.46 18.99
CA PHE A 749 14.40 7.93 19.30
C PHE A 749 14.44 9.39 19.81
N LEU A 750 13.36 10.15 19.69
CA LEU A 750 13.26 11.59 19.98
C LEU A 750 13.96 12.00 21.28
N GLU A 751 13.40 11.56 22.41
CA GLU A 751 13.86 11.91 23.75
C GLU A 751 15.24 11.33 24.09
N LYS A 752 15.62 10.20 23.49
CA LYS A 752 16.80 9.43 23.92
C LYS A 752 18.04 9.75 23.11
N GLU A 753 17.94 9.73 21.78
CA GLU A 753 19.06 9.74 20.84
C GLU A 753 19.03 10.91 19.84
N LEU A 754 17.89 11.58 19.63
CA LEU A 754 17.78 12.67 18.64
C LEU A 754 17.99 14.05 19.25
N LYS A 755 17.16 14.42 20.22
CA LYS A 755 17.26 15.66 20.99
C LYS A 755 17.34 16.99 20.18
N PRO A 756 16.51 17.20 19.14
CA PRO A 756 16.56 18.38 18.28
C PRO A 756 16.25 19.70 19.01
N GLU A 757 15.52 19.65 20.12
CA GLU A 757 15.23 20.80 20.98
C GLU A 757 16.50 21.44 21.58
N ASN A 758 17.61 20.69 21.69
CA ASN A 758 18.90 21.27 22.07
C ASN A 758 19.58 22.01 20.92
N PHE A 759 19.32 21.63 19.66
CA PHE A 759 19.85 22.33 18.49
C PHE A 759 19.11 23.63 18.23
N ALA A 760 17.77 23.65 18.40
CA ALA A 760 17.00 24.90 18.40
C ALA A 760 17.55 25.91 19.43
N LYS A 761 17.72 25.48 20.68
CA LYS A 761 18.32 26.29 21.77
C LYS A 761 19.76 26.74 21.46
N ALA A 762 20.54 25.93 20.74
CA ALA A 762 21.87 26.32 20.28
C ALA A 762 21.85 27.35 19.14
N CYS A 763 20.78 27.39 18.34
CA CYS A 763 20.57 28.40 17.30
C CYS A 763 20.09 29.74 17.85
N GLU A 764 19.29 29.77 18.94
CA GLU A 764 18.82 31.01 19.58
C GLU A 764 19.96 31.98 19.94
N GLY A 765 21.13 31.44 20.32
CA GLY A 765 22.33 32.22 20.61
C GLY A 765 23.08 32.77 19.38
N ASN A 766 22.70 32.38 18.16
CA ASN A 766 23.47 32.64 16.95
C ASN A 766 22.69 33.36 15.85
N LYS A 767 22.83 34.69 15.80
CA LYS A 767 22.29 35.58 14.77
C LYS A 767 22.68 35.26 13.31
N ASN A 768 23.67 34.39 13.07
CA ASN A 768 24.07 33.96 11.72
C ASN A 768 23.34 32.67 11.29
N VAL A 769 22.40 32.16 12.09
CA VAL A 769 21.59 30.98 11.80
C VAL A 769 20.12 31.30 12.02
N ASN A 770 19.28 30.86 11.09
CA ASN A 770 17.83 30.89 11.18
C ASN A 770 17.34 29.45 11.05
N VAL A 771 16.74 28.90 12.10
CA VAL A 771 16.23 27.52 12.11
C VAL A 771 14.71 27.52 12.14
N ASP A 772 14.11 26.86 11.15
CA ASP A 772 12.72 26.43 11.18
C ASP A 772 12.71 24.99 11.69
N MET A 773 12.21 24.76 12.91
CA MET A 773 12.12 23.43 13.52
C MET A 773 10.66 23.09 13.76
N ARG A 774 10.20 22.02 13.10
CA ARG A 774 8.80 21.66 12.97
C ARG A 774 8.57 20.29 13.60
N MET A 775 7.72 20.25 14.62
CA MET A 775 7.28 19.01 15.25
C MET A 775 6.06 18.50 14.48
N GLN A 776 6.19 17.35 13.82
CA GLN A 776 5.19 16.77 12.94
C GLN A 776 4.39 15.71 13.68
N GLU A 777 3.13 16.04 13.96
CA GLU A 777 2.29 15.27 14.89
C GLU A 777 1.93 13.87 14.36
N GLY A 778 2.16 12.84 15.17
CA GLY A 778 1.84 11.45 14.84
C GLY A 778 2.80 10.76 13.86
N TYR A 779 3.95 11.38 13.56
CA TYR A 779 4.98 10.82 12.68
C TYR A 779 6.12 10.14 13.46
N ASP A 780 6.70 9.11 12.85
CA ASP A 780 7.74 8.24 13.41
C ASP A 780 9.11 8.41 12.70
N HIS A 781 10.11 7.62 13.09
CA HIS A 781 11.46 7.62 12.49
C HIS A 781 11.54 6.98 11.08
N SER A 782 10.41 6.77 10.40
CA SER A 782 10.36 5.96 9.18
C SER A 782 10.57 6.75 7.89
N TYR A 783 10.74 6.01 6.79
CA TYR A 783 10.71 6.61 5.46
C TYR A 783 9.30 7.06 5.03
N TRP A 784 8.22 6.77 5.77
CA TRP A 784 6.90 7.34 5.50
C TRP A 784 6.83 8.81 5.92
N PHE A 785 7.37 9.14 7.10
CA PHE A 785 7.60 10.51 7.55
C PHE A 785 8.43 11.31 6.52
N ILE A 786 9.57 10.76 6.07
CA ILE A 786 10.38 11.38 5.01
C ILE A 786 9.56 11.56 3.70
N GLN A 787 8.78 10.56 3.27
CA GLN A 787 7.96 10.64 2.05
C GLN A 787 6.91 11.75 2.08
N THR A 788 6.37 12.09 3.25
CA THR A 788 5.39 13.17 3.40
C THR A 788 6.05 14.53 3.16
N PHE A 789 7.18 14.81 3.81
CA PHE A 789 7.74 16.16 3.90
C PHE A 789 8.94 16.43 2.98
N ILE A 790 9.41 15.43 2.21
CA ILE A 790 10.51 15.59 1.25
C ILE A 790 10.24 16.65 0.17
N GLU A 791 8.97 16.91 -0.16
CA GLU A 791 8.57 17.93 -1.14
C GLU A 791 8.96 19.32 -0.64
N GLU A 792 8.53 19.65 0.59
CA GLU A 792 8.82 20.92 1.27
C GLU A 792 10.32 21.12 1.55
N HIS A 793 11.05 20.05 1.87
CA HIS A 793 12.51 20.10 2.02
C HIS A 793 13.24 20.45 0.71
N LEU A 794 12.74 19.97 -0.44
CA LEU A 794 13.32 20.28 -1.74
C LEU A 794 12.93 21.69 -2.24
N ASP A 795 11.69 22.12 -2.00
CA ASP A 795 11.25 23.51 -2.18
C ASP A 795 12.13 24.48 -1.38
N PHE A 796 12.33 24.20 -0.09
CA PHE A 796 13.21 24.95 0.80
C PHE A 796 14.64 25.06 0.23
N HIS A 797 15.20 23.96 -0.27
CA HIS A 797 16.51 23.98 -0.90
C HIS A 797 16.53 24.85 -2.16
N ILE A 798 15.51 24.75 -3.03
CA ILE A 798 15.39 25.53 -4.26
C ILE A 798 15.29 27.03 -4.01
N VAL A 799 14.47 27.46 -3.05
CA VAL A 799 14.37 28.87 -2.65
C VAL A 799 15.74 29.40 -2.22
N ASN A 800 16.49 28.62 -1.43
CA ASN A 800 17.84 28.98 -0.98
C ASN A 800 18.97 28.68 -1.99
N LEU A 801 18.66 28.20 -3.19
CA LEU A 801 19.58 27.97 -4.31
C LEU A 801 19.29 28.89 -5.53
N THR A 802 18.29 29.77 -5.38
CA THR A 802 17.86 30.77 -6.38
C THR A 802 17.98 32.21 -5.90
N MET A 803 18.13 32.42 -4.58
CA MET A 803 18.63 33.66 -3.95
C MET A 803 20.17 33.73 -4.01
#